data_AF-A0AA37V0G7-F1
#
_entry.id   AF-A0AA37V0G7-F1
#
_cell.length_a   1.000
_cell.length_b   1.000
_cell.length_c   1.000
_cell.angle_alpha   90.00
_cell.angle_beta   90.00
_cell.angle_gamma   90.00
#
_symmetry.space_group_name_H-M   'P 1'
#
loop_
_entity.id
_entity.type
_entity.pdbx_description
1 polymer ?
#
loop_
_entity_poly.entity_id
_entity_poly.type
_entity_poly.pdbx_seq_one_letter_code
_entity_poly.pdbx_strand_id
1 'polypeptide(L)'
;MVAETVEMAAPPAQAVKAAAAPAAARRAATIVYVHGIGNKPLPSVLKCQWDHALFGFDLGERSRLSYWCNREYYPRAEEGTCKGGDLVTLESEPTGEGLSVRQHLHEVTLAQEAQSIAPDDPEAQRFLERVAATIEASTEVRATEADAAFQERRPLRLQRAQGLDVGARAVEAKILPVPEFVRRWITRQLTRALLRDVHDFFFVPARGAAMRESLRARLRTGGGPFVIVAHSQGSMIAYAVLSEPEFRTLDVALLVTVGSPLGIREVQDQLKKETGLRVPPNVRRWLNVADPLDPVALDKRLSQDYAPSATGVRVEDDVEWNLDSPRHPHSGTGYLRTPPVRMAVRQVVDTALFQPVAEFTMARDMVREMENRPPDIRHEVLIELADPGLTGRPTSVARTEVRRRLEDRARDSQVDFDDMALEELDRFMAAELTRAEAEWLAHQTDVTVLGIKRIWRNAVKRALLDESASTVQASTAHLGYQADGRGIQWAVLDTGVVASHPHLAARNSVVAEYDCTKRGALKEGGTATDGHGHGTHVAGIIAGRHEFRPTDGVPRVFTGIAPAAKLHVYKVLADDGTGRDAWIIKALDHIAEVNRRAGQLVIHGVNLSLGGPFDQSVFGCGHSPLCTELRRLWRQGVVVVLAAGNEGFATLQTLEGPIEANMDLSIGDPANLEDAIAVGSTHKTRPHTYGISYFSSRGPTADGRQKPDLVAPGERVRSCRHDWVKGNGGNGAAGTPSAEDLYVEMSGTSMAAPHVSGILASFLSARREFIGEPDRLKALLLASCTDLQRHRPQQGAGLPNLTKMLLNT
;
A
#
# COMPACT_ATOMS: atom_id res chain seq x y z
N MET A 1 46.64 68.39 6.16
CA MET A 1 47.16 67.09 5.70
C MET A 1 46.09 66.46 4.84
N VAL A 2 46.42 66.32 3.56
CA VAL A 2 45.59 65.79 2.47
C VAL A 2 45.95 64.31 2.29
N ALA A 3 44.95 63.44 2.11
CA ALA A 3 45.02 62.16 1.40
C ALA A 3 43.57 61.63 1.29
N GLU A 4 42.84 61.90 0.21
CA GLU A 4 42.81 61.19 -1.08
C GLU A 4 42.40 59.71 -1.02
N THR A 5 41.36 59.47 -1.81
CA THR A 5 40.59 58.27 -2.14
C THR A 5 41.39 57.18 -2.86
N VAL A 6 41.10 55.92 -2.56
CA VAL A 6 41.27 54.80 -3.51
C VAL A 6 40.05 53.87 -3.42
N GLU A 7 39.24 53.90 -4.49
CA GLU A 7 38.27 52.86 -4.85
C GLU A 7 38.99 51.55 -5.16
N MET A 8 38.48 50.43 -4.63
CA MET A 8 38.78 49.09 -5.17
C MET A 8 37.49 48.45 -5.66
N ALA A 9 37.30 48.51 -6.97
CA ALA A 9 36.25 47.80 -7.70
C ALA A 9 36.42 46.28 -7.57
N ALA A 10 35.30 45.60 -7.27
CA ALA A 10 35.21 44.14 -7.36
C ALA A 10 35.30 43.70 -8.84
N PRO A 11 35.99 42.58 -9.15
CA PRO A 11 36.12 42.11 -10.53
C PRO A 11 34.78 41.59 -11.06
N PRO A 12 34.50 41.74 -12.37
CA PRO A 12 33.25 41.29 -12.97
C PRO A 12 33.17 39.76 -12.98
N ALA A 13 31.98 39.24 -12.66
CA ALA A 13 31.65 37.83 -12.73
C ALA A 13 31.90 37.29 -14.16
N GLN A 14 33.01 36.57 -14.35
CA GLN A 14 33.24 35.77 -15.54
C GLN A 14 32.21 34.64 -15.56
N ALA A 15 31.36 34.65 -16.58
CA ALA A 15 30.50 33.53 -16.93
C ALA A 15 31.37 32.28 -17.16
N VAL A 16 31.38 31.38 -16.18
CA VAL A 16 31.99 30.06 -16.33
C VAL A 16 31.08 29.26 -17.27
N LYS A 17 31.41 29.28 -18.57
CA LYS A 17 31.03 28.21 -19.50
C LYS A 17 31.59 26.91 -18.92
N ALA A 18 30.71 26.06 -18.38
CA ALA A 18 31.06 24.71 -17.98
C ALA A 18 31.54 23.95 -19.23
N ALA A 19 32.86 23.88 -19.40
CA ALA A 19 33.48 22.98 -20.35
C ALA A 19 33.26 21.55 -19.85
N ALA A 20 32.51 20.77 -20.61
CA ALA A 20 32.27 19.35 -20.33
C ALA A 20 33.61 18.60 -20.28
N ALA A 21 33.83 17.88 -19.18
CA ALA A 21 34.92 16.92 -19.07
C ALA A 21 34.75 15.79 -20.12
N PRO A 22 35.85 15.15 -20.58
CA PRO A 22 35.79 14.09 -21.59
C PRO A 22 34.97 12.88 -21.08
N ALA A 23 34.19 12.27 -21.98
CA ALA A 23 33.25 11.19 -21.70
C ALA A 23 33.93 9.90 -21.17
N ALA A 24 34.15 9.82 -19.86
CA ALA A 24 34.06 8.54 -19.17
C ALA A 24 32.61 8.04 -19.38
N ALA A 25 32.45 6.87 -20.01
CA ALA A 25 31.15 6.40 -20.47
C ALA A 25 30.15 6.37 -19.31
N ARG A 26 29.11 7.22 -19.38
CA ARG A 26 28.08 7.33 -18.34
C ARG A 26 27.49 5.94 -18.09
N ARG A 27 27.43 5.55 -16.81
CA ARG A 27 26.79 4.30 -16.39
C ARG A 27 25.28 4.40 -16.59
N ALA A 28 24.66 3.28 -16.89
CA ALA A 28 23.21 3.23 -17.10
C ALA A 28 22.48 3.40 -15.77
N ALA A 29 21.51 4.32 -15.76
CA ALA A 29 20.69 4.64 -14.59
C ALA A 29 19.35 3.89 -14.61
N THR A 30 18.87 3.52 -15.80
CA THR A 30 17.55 2.89 -15.99
C THR A 30 17.67 1.59 -16.77
N ILE A 31 16.94 0.57 -16.30
CA ILE A 31 16.83 -0.73 -16.98
C ILE A 31 15.45 -0.86 -17.60
N VAL A 32 15.36 -1.20 -18.87
CA VAL A 32 14.09 -1.45 -19.55
C VAL A 32 14.01 -2.92 -19.93
N TYR A 33 13.06 -3.62 -19.32
CA TYR A 33 12.72 -4.99 -19.68
C TYR A 33 11.73 -4.97 -20.84
N VAL A 34 11.98 -5.79 -21.87
CA VAL A 34 11.10 -5.89 -23.03
C VAL A 34 10.64 -7.33 -23.17
N HIS A 35 9.33 -7.54 -23.08
CA HIS A 35 8.71 -8.85 -23.17
C HIS A 35 7.50 -8.79 -24.11
N GLY A 36 7.34 -9.80 -24.97
CA GLY A 36 6.25 -9.83 -25.95
C GLY A 36 5.47 -11.13 -26.04
N ILE A 37 6.00 -12.26 -25.56
CA ILE A 37 5.38 -13.57 -25.82
C ILE A 37 4.37 -13.98 -24.75
N GLY A 38 3.15 -14.33 -25.18
CA GLY A 38 2.15 -15.01 -24.35
C GLY A 38 1.60 -14.23 -23.14
N ASN A 39 0.67 -14.89 -22.45
CA ASN A 39 0.09 -14.38 -21.22
C ASN A 39 1.12 -14.44 -20.09
N LYS A 40 1.15 -13.41 -19.25
CA LYS A 40 2.01 -13.34 -18.06
C LYS A 40 1.23 -12.74 -16.90
N PRO A 41 1.80 -12.81 -15.67
CA PRO A 41 1.26 -12.07 -14.55
C PRO A 41 1.18 -10.56 -14.82
N LEU A 42 0.50 -9.86 -13.91
CA LEU A 42 0.40 -8.40 -13.98
C LEU A 42 1.79 -7.76 -14.20
N PRO A 43 1.89 -6.67 -14.98
CA PRO A 43 3.18 -6.09 -15.35
C PRO A 43 4.06 -5.73 -14.14
N SER A 44 3.48 -5.20 -13.06
CA SER A 44 4.24 -4.94 -11.82
C SER A 44 4.84 -6.20 -11.20
N VAL A 45 4.15 -7.34 -11.31
CA VAL A 45 4.62 -8.64 -10.83
C VAL A 45 5.74 -9.13 -11.72
N LEU A 46 5.54 -9.19 -13.03
CA LEU A 46 6.56 -9.65 -13.98
C LEU A 46 7.86 -8.84 -13.87
N LYS A 47 7.74 -7.50 -13.81
CA LYS A 47 8.86 -6.60 -13.56
C LYS A 47 9.59 -6.94 -12.26
N CYS A 48 8.84 -7.14 -11.18
CA CYS A 48 9.40 -7.48 -9.86
C CYS A 48 10.13 -8.83 -9.89
N GLN A 49 9.61 -9.83 -10.59
CA GLN A 49 10.27 -11.13 -10.78
C GLN A 49 11.62 -10.97 -11.50
N TRP A 50 11.67 -10.14 -12.54
CA TRP A 50 12.87 -9.88 -13.33
C TRP A 50 13.92 -9.06 -12.55
N ASP A 51 13.48 -8.05 -11.80
CA ASP A 51 14.33 -7.31 -10.86
C ASP A 51 14.97 -8.27 -9.83
N HIS A 52 14.17 -9.16 -9.24
CA HIS A 52 14.67 -10.18 -8.32
C HIS A 52 15.64 -11.17 -8.98
N ALA A 53 15.37 -11.59 -10.22
CA ALA A 53 16.25 -12.49 -10.96
C ALA A 53 17.63 -11.86 -11.20
N LEU A 54 17.69 -10.57 -11.53
CA LEU A 54 18.91 -9.89 -11.92
C LEU A 54 19.67 -9.31 -10.70
N PHE A 55 18.95 -8.70 -9.76
CA PHE A 55 19.51 -7.95 -8.61
C PHE A 55 19.22 -8.55 -7.24
N GLY A 56 18.20 -9.42 -7.13
CA GLY A 56 17.78 -10.02 -5.86
C GLY A 56 16.72 -9.22 -5.09
N PHE A 57 16.30 -8.06 -5.60
CA PHE A 57 15.28 -7.20 -4.99
C PHE A 57 14.59 -6.33 -6.06
N ASP A 58 13.38 -5.85 -5.77
CA ASP A 58 12.61 -4.92 -6.62
C ASP A 58 13.29 -3.56 -6.76
N LEU A 59 13.60 -3.16 -7.99
CA LEU A 59 14.32 -1.93 -8.30
C LEU A 59 13.46 -0.67 -8.21
N GLY A 60 12.13 -0.79 -8.12
CA GLY A 60 11.22 0.35 -8.13
C GLY A 60 11.31 1.13 -9.44
N GLU A 61 11.47 2.45 -9.36
CA GLU A 61 11.55 3.36 -10.53
C GLU A 61 12.77 3.15 -11.43
N ARG A 62 13.82 2.47 -10.94
CA ARG A 62 15.10 2.30 -11.66
C ARG A 62 15.02 1.24 -12.75
N SER A 63 13.91 0.50 -12.82
CA SER A 63 13.59 -0.36 -13.95
C SER A 63 12.18 -0.08 -14.46
N ARG A 64 11.93 -0.42 -15.72
CA ARG A 64 10.64 -0.28 -16.40
C ARG A 64 10.34 -1.56 -17.18
N LEU A 65 9.06 -1.86 -17.35
CA LEU A 65 8.62 -2.99 -18.18
C LEU A 65 7.86 -2.50 -19.41
N SER A 66 8.42 -2.79 -20.58
CA SER A 66 7.73 -2.77 -21.87
C SER A 66 7.10 -4.15 -22.09
N TYR A 67 5.79 -4.24 -21.86
CA TYR A 67 5.04 -5.47 -22.05
C TYR A 67 3.76 -5.19 -22.83
N TRP A 68 3.53 -6.00 -23.87
CA TRP A 68 2.30 -6.02 -24.64
C TRP A 68 1.79 -7.46 -24.71
N CYS A 69 0.48 -7.64 -24.60
CA CYS A 69 -0.17 -8.94 -24.71
C CYS A 69 -1.53 -8.74 -25.38
N ASN A 70 -1.84 -9.57 -26.36
CA ASN A 70 -3.14 -9.53 -27.01
C ASN A 70 -4.23 -9.99 -26.04
N ARG A 71 -5.09 -9.07 -25.60
CA ARG A 71 -6.18 -9.36 -24.64
C ARG A 71 -7.39 -10.05 -25.28
N GLU A 72 -7.46 -10.12 -26.62
CA GLU A 72 -8.45 -10.95 -27.31
C GLU A 72 -8.09 -12.44 -27.18
N TYR A 73 -6.80 -12.77 -27.23
CA TYR A 73 -6.31 -14.13 -27.03
C TYR A 73 -6.16 -14.50 -25.55
N TYR A 74 -5.76 -13.53 -24.72
CA TYR A 74 -5.50 -13.73 -23.30
C TYR A 74 -6.27 -12.70 -22.45
N PRO A 75 -7.59 -12.91 -22.26
CA PRO A 75 -8.46 -11.92 -21.65
C PRO A 75 -8.16 -11.64 -20.17
N ARG A 76 -7.47 -12.55 -19.47
CA ARG A 76 -7.03 -12.36 -18.08
C ARG A 76 -5.54 -12.63 -17.97
N ALA A 77 -4.83 -11.78 -17.23
CA ALA A 77 -3.43 -12.02 -16.88
C ALA A 77 -3.29 -13.30 -16.03
N GLU A 78 -2.14 -13.96 -16.12
CA GLU A 78 -1.84 -15.12 -15.29
C GLU A 78 -1.74 -14.72 -13.80
N GLU A 79 -1.98 -15.66 -12.90
CA GLU A 79 -1.69 -15.42 -11.49
C GLU A 79 -0.19 -15.57 -11.22
N GLY A 80 0.35 -14.67 -10.41
CA GLY A 80 1.77 -14.71 -10.08
C GLY A 80 2.10 -13.85 -8.87
N THR A 81 3.24 -14.15 -8.25
CA THR A 81 3.80 -13.34 -7.16
C THR A 81 5.20 -12.88 -7.54
N CYS A 82 5.67 -11.79 -6.92
CA CYS A 82 7.03 -11.30 -7.17
C CYS A 82 8.13 -12.33 -6.82
N LYS A 83 7.85 -13.27 -5.91
CA LYS A 83 8.77 -14.37 -5.58
C LYS A 83 8.68 -15.54 -6.57
N GLY A 84 7.64 -15.59 -7.40
CA GLY A 84 7.52 -16.56 -8.49
C GLY A 84 8.52 -16.27 -9.59
N GLY A 85 8.93 -17.29 -10.35
CA GLY A 85 9.58 -17.08 -11.64
C GLY A 85 8.55 -16.72 -12.71
N ASP A 86 9.01 -16.27 -13.87
CA ASP A 86 8.16 -16.06 -15.06
C ASP A 86 7.92 -17.36 -15.84
N LEU A 87 7.72 -18.45 -15.11
CA LEU A 87 7.50 -19.78 -15.66
C LEU A 87 6.21 -19.77 -16.49
N VAL A 88 6.20 -20.54 -17.57
CA VAL A 88 4.97 -20.74 -18.36
C VAL A 88 3.99 -21.52 -17.48
N THR A 89 2.83 -20.96 -17.16
CA THR A 89 1.75 -21.77 -16.56
C THR A 89 1.28 -22.76 -17.60
N LEU A 90 1.71 -24.01 -17.41
CA LEU A 90 1.18 -25.16 -18.10
C LEU A 90 -0.29 -25.26 -17.65
N GLU A 91 -1.24 -24.88 -18.52
CA GLU A 91 -2.68 -25.02 -18.26
C GLU A 91 -2.93 -26.42 -17.72
N SER A 92 -3.22 -26.52 -16.42
CA SER A 92 -3.38 -27.77 -15.67
C SER A 92 -2.21 -28.75 -15.86
N GLU A 93 -1.49 -29.09 -14.77
CA GLU A 93 -0.96 -30.45 -14.74
C GLU A 93 -2.11 -31.40 -15.11
N PRO A 94 -1.88 -32.47 -15.88
CA PRO A 94 -2.90 -33.47 -16.12
C PRO A 94 -3.17 -34.16 -14.78
N THR A 95 -4.00 -33.53 -13.96
CA THR A 95 -4.58 -34.12 -12.76
C THR A 95 -5.75 -34.94 -13.26
N GLY A 96 -5.54 -36.23 -13.44
CA GLY A 96 -6.63 -37.13 -13.73
C GLY A 96 -6.18 -38.54 -14.04
N GLU A 97 -6.43 -39.44 -13.10
CA GLU A 97 -7.07 -40.71 -13.47
C GLU A 97 -8.17 -40.39 -14.50
N GLY A 98 -7.96 -40.72 -15.79
CA GLY A 98 -9.03 -40.61 -16.80
C GLY A 98 -8.60 -40.38 -18.25
N LEU A 99 -7.60 -39.54 -18.55
CA LEU A 99 -7.13 -39.31 -19.92
C LEU A 99 -5.62 -39.05 -19.94
N SER A 100 -4.88 -39.84 -20.73
CA SER A 100 -3.43 -39.72 -20.82
C SER A 100 -3.04 -38.53 -21.71
N VAL A 101 -2.02 -37.76 -21.32
CA VAL A 101 -1.38 -36.68 -22.12
C VAL A 101 -1.05 -37.13 -23.56
N ARG A 102 -0.84 -38.44 -23.78
CA ARG A 102 -0.65 -39.04 -25.11
C ARG A 102 -1.84 -38.83 -26.07
N GLN A 103 -3.07 -38.73 -25.58
CA GLN A 103 -4.26 -38.53 -26.42
C GLN A 103 -4.38 -37.07 -26.91
N HIS A 104 -4.01 -36.09 -26.10
CA HIS A 104 -4.02 -34.66 -26.49
C HIS A 104 -2.90 -34.28 -27.46
N LEU A 105 -1.79 -35.02 -27.47
CA LEU A 105 -0.67 -34.79 -28.40
C LEU A 105 -1.01 -35.12 -29.87
N HIS A 106 -2.11 -35.85 -30.13
CA HIS A 106 -2.44 -36.40 -31.45
C HIS A 106 -3.47 -35.63 -32.27
N GLU A 107 -4.16 -34.60 -31.76
CA GLU A 107 -5.36 -34.05 -32.44
C GLU A 107 -5.10 -32.86 -33.39
N VAL A 108 -3.99 -32.13 -33.28
CA VAL A 108 -3.64 -31.02 -34.20
C VAL A 108 -2.13 -31.02 -34.45
N THR A 109 -1.60 -30.63 -35.62
CA THR A 109 -0.15 -30.44 -35.88
C THR A 109 0.24 -28.96 -35.83
N LEU A 110 1.52 -28.59 -35.67
CA LEU A 110 1.92 -27.17 -35.75
C LEU A 110 1.62 -26.55 -37.13
N ALA A 111 1.65 -27.36 -38.19
CA ALA A 111 1.20 -26.94 -39.52
C ALA A 111 -0.30 -26.59 -39.57
N GLN A 112 -1.15 -27.40 -38.94
CA GLN A 112 -2.59 -27.10 -38.81
C GLN A 112 -2.84 -25.89 -37.92
N GLU A 113 -2.03 -25.68 -36.88
CA GLU A 113 -2.09 -24.48 -36.05
C GLU A 113 -1.71 -23.22 -36.84
N ALA A 114 -0.64 -23.27 -37.66
CA ALA A 114 -0.25 -22.16 -38.53
C ALA A 114 -1.35 -21.75 -39.52
N GLN A 115 -2.06 -22.73 -40.10
CA GLN A 115 -3.19 -22.48 -41.01
C GLN A 115 -4.36 -21.79 -40.32
N SER A 116 -4.59 -22.11 -39.04
CA SER A 116 -5.71 -21.56 -38.26
C SER A 116 -5.54 -20.10 -37.81
N ILE A 117 -4.30 -19.57 -37.80
CA ILE A 117 -4.02 -18.22 -37.27
C ILE A 117 -4.45 -17.13 -38.26
N ALA A 118 -4.29 -17.36 -39.56
CA ALA A 118 -4.54 -16.37 -40.61
C ALA A 118 -5.33 -16.98 -41.79
N PRO A 119 -6.56 -17.49 -41.58
CA PRO A 119 -7.31 -18.23 -42.60
C PRO A 119 -7.50 -17.46 -43.92
N ASP A 120 -7.55 -16.13 -43.84
CA ASP A 120 -7.83 -15.23 -44.96
C ASP A 120 -6.58 -14.52 -45.53
N ASP A 121 -5.37 -14.83 -45.05
CA ASP A 121 -4.10 -14.26 -45.54
C ASP A 121 -3.11 -15.37 -45.98
N PRO A 122 -3.08 -15.69 -47.30
CA PRO A 122 -2.20 -16.73 -47.84
C PRO A 122 -0.70 -16.43 -47.70
N GLU A 123 -0.28 -15.17 -47.63
CA GLU A 123 1.12 -14.80 -47.47
C GLU A 123 1.57 -15.04 -46.02
N ALA A 124 0.76 -14.59 -45.07
CA ALA A 124 0.98 -14.82 -43.65
C ALA A 124 0.95 -16.32 -43.31
N GLN A 125 0.01 -17.10 -43.86
CA GLN A 125 -0.03 -18.56 -43.67
C GLN A 125 1.26 -19.24 -44.11
N ARG A 126 1.70 -18.98 -45.35
CA ARG A 126 2.94 -19.58 -45.87
C ARG A 126 4.16 -19.18 -45.04
N PHE A 127 4.17 -17.95 -44.52
CA PHE A 127 5.21 -17.49 -43.61
C PHE A 127 5.19 -18.28 -42.29
N LEU A 128 4.03 -18.42 -41.65
CA LEU A 128 3.87 -19.13 -40.39
C LEU A 128 4.17 -20.63 -40.52
N GLU A 129 3.77 -21.26 -41.63
CA GLU A 129 4.09 -22.66 -41.94
C GLU A 129 5.60 -22.88 -42.05
N ARG A 130 6.35 -21.95 -42.68
CA ARG A 130 7.82 -22.04 -42.76
C ARG A 130 8.49 -21.86 -41.40
N VAL A 131 8.01 -20.92 -40.58
CA VAL A 131 8.50 -20.73 -39.21
C VAL A 131 8.25 -21.99 -38.37
N ALA A 132 7.04 -22.55 -38.44
CA ALA A 132 6.67 -23.77 -37.74
C ALA A 132 7.54 -24.97 -38.15
N ALA A 133 7.72 -25.20 -39.45
CA ALA A 133 8.54 -26.28 -39.99
C ALA A 133 10.01 -26.14 -39.58
N THR A 134 10.54 -24.92 -39.57
CA THR A 134 11.92 -24.65 -39.14
C THR A 134 12.12 -24.98 -37.65
N ILE A 135 11.13 -24.65 -36.81
CA ILE A 135 11.18 -24.99 -35.39
C ILE A 135 11.08 -26.51 -35.19
N GLU A 136 10.11 -27.18 -35.83
CA GLU A 136 9.93 -28.64 -35.73
C GLU A 136 11.20 -29.41 -36.13
N ALA A 137 11.77 -29.09 -37.30
CA ALA A 137 12.99 -29.74 -37.81
C ALA A 137 14.18 -29.57 -36.85
N SER A 138 14.29 -28.42 -36.18
CA SER A 138 15.37 -28.17 -35.23
C SER A 138 15.20 -28.94 -33.91
N THR A 139 13.97 -29.15 -33.46
CA THR A 139 13.67 -29.85 -32.20
C THR A 139 13.93 -31.35 -32.28
N GLU A 140 13.75 -31.96 -33.46
CA GLU A 140 14.08 -33.38 -33.69
C GLU A 140 15.59 -33.65 -33.65
N VAL A 141 16.41 -32.73 -34.19
CA VAL A 141 17.89 -32.83 -34.19
C VAL A 141 18.48 -32.58 -32.79
N ARG A 142 17.85 -31.73 -31.97
CA ARG A 142 18.36 -31.34 -30.64
C ARG A 142 18.03 -32.34 -29.52
N ALA A 143 17.04 -33.21 -29.71
CA ALA A 143 16.74 -34.26 -28.74
C ALA A 143 17.89 -35.26 -28.63
N THR A 144 18.52 -35.61 -29.76
CA THR A 144 19.64 -36.56 -29.83
C THR A 144 20.97 -35.97 -29.35
N GLU A 145 21.24 -34.68 -29.60
CA GLU A 145 22.48 -34.01 -29.17
C GLU A 145 22.51 -33.65 -27.67
N ALA A 146 21.37 -33.28 -27.08
CA ALA A 146 21.28 -32.92 -25.67
C ALA A 146 21.50 -34.10 -24.72
N ASP A 147 21.00 -35.29 -25.10
CA ASP A 147 21.21 -36.53 -24.36
C ASP A 147 22.69 -36.95 -24.34
N ALA A 148 23.44 -36.65 -25.40
CA ALA A 148 24.88 -36.89 -25.49
C ALA A 148 25.69 -35.89 -24.63
N ALA A 149 25.37 -34.58 -24.69
CA ALA A 149 26.08 -33.54 -23.93
C ALA A 149 25.84 -33.62 -22.40
N PHE A 150 24.69 -34.16 -21.97
CA PHE A 150 24.37 -34.35 -20.56
C PHE A 150 25.15 -35.50 -19.91
N GLN A 151 25.49 -36.54 -20.67
CA GLN A 151 26.29 -37.69 -20.21
C GLN A 151 27.76 -37.30 -19.95
N GLU A 152 28.33 -36.37 -20.73
CA GLU A 152 29.75 -36.00 -20.64
C GLU A 152 30.11 -35.12 -19.42
N ARG A 153 29.17 -34.39 -18.81
CA ARG A 153 29.48 -33.39 -17.75
C ARG A 153 29.51 -33.93 -16.30
N ARG A 154 29.55 -35.26 -16.10
CA ARG A 154 29.58 -35.87 -14.76
C ARG A 154 30.83 -35.63 -13.88
N PRO A 155 32.06 -35.26 -14.36
CA PRO A 155 33.20 -35.17 -13.43
C PRO A 155 33.63 -33.77 -12.98
N LEU A 156 33.03 -32.66 -13.45
CA LEU A 156 33.57 -31.31 -13.17
C LEU A 156 32.98 -30.57 -11.96
N ARG A 157 31.88 -31.05 -11.37
CA ARG A 157 31.22 -30.37 -10.22
C ARG A 157 31.69 -30.82 -8.83
N LEU A 158 32.44 -31.92 -8.73
CA LEU A 158 32.89 -32.50 -7.44
C LEU A 158 34.28 -32.05 -6.98
N GLN A 159 35.09 -31.38 -7.82
CA GLN A 159 36.46 -30.98 -7.44
C GLN A 159 36.61 -29.53 -6.93
N ARG A 160 35.55 -28.71 -6.93
CA ARG A 160 35.62 -27.30 -6.46
C ARG A 160 34.90 -27.00 -5.15
N ALA A 161 34.33 -28.00 -4.50
CA ALA A 161 33.71 -27.89 -3.18
C ALA A 161 34.46 -28.76 -2.17
N GLN A 162 35.72 -28.42 -1.89
CA GLN A 162 36.39 -28.85 -0.67
C GLN A 162 36.66 -27.62 0.18
N GLY A 163 35.95 -27.55 1.30
CA GLY A 163 36.11 -26.50 2.31
C GLY A 163 34.81 -25.85 2.74
N LEU A 164 33.82 -26.64 3.19
CA LEU A 164 32.87 -26.25 4.24
C LEU A 164 31.99 -27.45 4.58
N ASP A 165 32.19 -27.95 5.79
CA ASP A 165 31.53 -29.10 6.39
C ASP A 165 30.24 -28.64 7.08
N VAL A 166 29.08 -29.02 6.55
CA VAL A 166 27.81 -29.02 7.30
C VAL A 166 26.93 -30.18 6.84
N GLY A 167 26.93 -31.25 7.63
CA GLY A 167 25.75 -32.07 7.97
C GLY A 167 24.88 -32.59 6.82
N ALA A 168 25.33 -33.66 6.17
CA ALA A 168 24.52 -34.45 5.25
C ALA A 168 23.50 -35.32 6.00
N ARG A 169 22.20 -35.05 5.83
CA ARG A 169 21.13 -36.06 5.90
C ARG A 169 20.15 -35.86 4.74
N ALA A 170 20.34 -36.72 3.73
CA ALA A 170 19.35 -37.35 2.85
C ALA A 170 18.12 -36.52 2.40
N VAL A 171 18.16 -36.07 1.14
CA VAL A 171 17.12 -36.43 0.14
C VAL A 171 17.82 -36.64 -1.21
N GLU A 172 17.99 -37.91 -1.59
CA GLU A 172 18.17 -38.29 -2.99
C GLU A 172 16.90 -37.93 -3.76
N ALA A 173 16.93 -36.86 -4.54
CA ALA A 173 15.95 -36.65 -5.61
C ALA A 173 16.71 -36.68 -6.94
N LYS A 174 16.61 -37.82 -7.63
CA LYS A 174 16.99 -37.99 -9.04
C LYS A 174 16.26 -36.90 -9.87
N ILE A 175 16.97 -35.85 -10.25
CA ILE A 175 16.52 -34.93 -11.29
C ILE A 175 16.75 -35.64 -12.63
N LEU A 176 15.77 -36.46 -13.04
CA LEU A 176 15.66 -36.96 -14.41
C LEU A 176 15.27 -35.79 -15.32
N PRO A 177 15.77 -35.72 -16.58
CA PRO A 177 15.21 -34.83 -17.58
C PRO A 177 13.71 -35.11 -17.71
N VAL A 178 12.94 -34.05 -17.91
CA VAL A 178 11.50 -34.11 -18.13
C VAL A 178 11.20 -35.14 -19.23
N PRO A 179 10.22 -36.07 -19.07
CA PRO A 179 9.93 -37.08 -20.07
C PRO A 179 9.74 -36.49 -21.47
N GLU A 180 10.21 -37.18 -22.52
CA GLU A 180 10.21 -36.68 -23.90
C GLU A 180 8.84 -36.14 -24.36
N PHE A 181 7.76 -36.81 -23.97
CA PHE A 181 6.40 -36.39 -24.30
C PHE A 181 6.00 -35.05 -23.66
N VAL A 182 6.46 -34.76 -22.43
CA VAL A 182 6.23 -33.49 -21.74
C VAL A 182 7.07 -32.38 -22.38
N ARG A 183 8.32 -32.67 -22.78
CA ARG A 183 9.18 -31.72 -23.51
C ARG A 183 8.57 -31.33 -24.87
N ARG A 184 8.08 -32.32 -25.64
CA ARG A 184 7.38 -32.07 -26.92
C ARG A 184 6.13 -31.23 -26.72
N TRP A 185 5.37 -31.51 -25.66
CA TRP A 185 4.18 -30.73 -25.32
C TRP A 185 4.49 -29.26 -24.98
N ILE A 186 5.48 -29.01 -24.10
CA ILE A 186 5.93 -27.64 -23.74
C ILE A 186 6.41 -26.88 -24.97
N THR A 187 7.25 -27.54 -25.78
CA THR A 187 7.80 -26.98 -27.03
C THR A 187 6.67 -26.52 -27.95
N ARG A 188 5.66 -27.36 -28.14
CA ARG A 188 4.52 -27.05 -29.00
C ARG A 188 3.72 -25.84 -28.51
N GLN A 189 3.46 -25.74 -27.20
CA GLN A 189 2.74 -24.58 -26.64
C GLN A 189 3.53 -23.27 -26.82
N LEU A 190 4.85 -23.30 -26.59
CA LEU A 190 5.73 -22.15 -26.83
C LEU A 190 5.73 -21.74 -28.32
N THR A 191 5.85 -22.71 -29.23
CA THR A 191 5.83 -22.46 -30.67
C THR A 191 4.49 -21.86 -31.11
N ARG A 192 3.37 -22.38 -30.60
CA ARG A 192 2.04 -21.84 -30.89
C ARG A 192 1.88 -20.38 -30.48
N ALA A 193 2.35 -20.04 -29.28
CA ALA A 193 2.35 -18.66 -28.79
C ALA A 193 3.22 -17.76 -29.69
N LEU A 194 4.44 -18.21 -30.00
CA LEU A 194 5.37 -17.48 -30.88
C LEU A 194 4.76 -17.21 -32.27
N LEU A 195 4.12 -18.21 -32.89
CA LEU A 195 3.52 -18.06 -34.22
C LEU A 195 2.44 -16.97 -34.24
N ARG A 196 1.55 -16.94 -33.24
CA ARG A 196 0.52 -15.90 -33.11
C ARG A 196 1.13 -14.52 -32.92
N ASP A 197 2.14 -14.43 -32.07
CA ASP A 197 2.73 -13.15 -31.71
C ASP A 197 3.60 -12.57 -32.85
N VAL A 198 4.33 -13.41 -33.59
CA VAL A 198 5.08 -12.99 -34.79
C VAL A 198 4.12 -12.57 -35.91
N HIS A 199 3.00 -13.27 -36.09
CA HIS A 199 1.93 -12.85 -36.99
C HIS A 199 1.43 -11.45 -36.65
N ASP A 200 1.05 -11.23 -35.39
CA ASP A 200 0.53 -9.95 -34.91
C ASP A 200 1.54 -8.80 -35.08
N PHE A 201 2.84 -9.08 -34.94
CA PHE A 201 3.90 -8.08 -35.08
C PHE A 201 4.12 -7.61 -36.52
N PHE A 202 4.11 -8.53 -37.50
CA PHE A 202 4.45 -8.22 -38.90
C PHE A 202 3.22 -7.99 -39.80
N PHE A 203 2.13 -8.73 -39.59
CA PHE A 203 1.00 -8.79 -40.53
C PHE A 203 -0.26 -8.09 -40.03
N VAL A 204 -0.31 -7.69 -38.75
CA VAL A 204 -1.42 -6.90 -38.20
C VAL A 204 -0.92 -5.50 -37.82
N PRO A 205 -1.04 -4.49 -38.71
CA PRO A 205 -0.41 -3.18 -38.53
C PRO A 205 -0.74 -2.51 -37.19
N ALA A 206 -2.00 -2.58 -36.75
CA ALA A 206 -2.42 -1.97 -35.48
C ALA A 206 -1.75 -2.64 -34.26
N ARG A 207 -1.62 -3.97 -34.26
CA ARG A 207 -0.99 -4.73 -33.15
C ARG A 207 0.53 -4.54 -33.16
N GLY A 208 1.15 -4.63 -34.34
CA GLY A 208 2.58 -4.34 -34.49
C GLY A 208 2.96 -2.91 -34.10
N ALA A 209 2.10 -1.92 -34.36
CA ALA A 209 2.29 -0.54 -33.91
C ALA A 209 2.17 -0.44 -32.38
N ALA A 210 1.18 -1.08 -31.76
CA ALA A 210 0.99 -1.09 -30.31
C ALA A 210 2.15 -1.77 -29.57
N MET A 211 2.68 -2.88 -30.11
CA MET A 211 3.86 -3.57 -29.56
C MET A 211 5.09 -2.66 -29.58
N ARG A 212 5.36 -1.99 -30.70
CA ARG A 212 6.47 -1.02 -30.80
C ARG A 212 6.26 0.15 -29.83
N GLU A 213 5.05 0.70 -29.79
CA GLU A 213 4.72 1.84 -28.92
C GLU A 213 4.91 1.50 -27.44
N SER A 214 4.71 0.25 -27.03
CA SER A 214 4.98 -0.18 -25.64
C SER A 214 6.41 0.10 -25.18
N LEU A 215 7.40 0.02 -26.09
CA LEU A 215 8.80 0.35 -25.81
C LEU A 215 9.09 1.83 -26.08
N ARG A 216 8.56 2.40 -27.17
CA ARG A 216 8.75 3.83 -27.49
C ARG A 216 8.32 4.71 -26.31
N ALA A 217 7.14 4.44 -25.74
CA ALA A 217 6.62 5.16 -24.60
C ALA A 217 7.57 5.12 -23.40
N ARG A 218 8.25 3.99 -23.15
CA ARG A 218 9.23 3.86 -22.05
C ARG A 218 10.55 4.55 -22.33
N LEU A 219 10.94 4.70 -23.59
CA LEU A 219 12.20 5.37 -23.95
C LEU A 219 12.03 6.90 -24.01
N ARG A 220 10.88 7.40 -24.46
CA ARG A 220 10.55 8.83 -24.56
C ARG A 220 10.52 9.55 -23.21
N THR A 221 10.28 8.84 -22.10
CA THR A 221 10.25 9.44 -20.75
C THR A 221 11.65 9.81 -20.23
N GLY A 222 12.73 9.43 -20.92
CA GLY A 222 14.10 9.75 -20.52
C GLY A 222 14.65 8.81 -19.44
N GLY A 223 15.73 9.21 -18.77
CA GLY A 223 16.42 8.37 -17.76
C GLY A 223 17.57 7.51 -18.32
N GLY A 224 17.99 7.76 -19.56
CA GLY A 224 19.19 7.13 -20.14
C GLY A 224 20.50 7.65 -19.51
N PRO A 225 21.63 6.95 -19.67
CA PRO A 225 21.83 5.78 -20.53
C PRO A 225 21.04 4.53 -20.08
N PHE A 226 20.61 3.71 -21.04
CA PHE A 226 19.74 2.56 -20.77
C PHE A 226 20.47 1.22 -20.83
N VAL A 227 20.04 0.27 -20.01
CA VAL A 227 20.19 -1.17 -20.29
C VAL A 227 18.85 -1.70 -20.78
N ILE A 228 18.84 -2.34 -21.94
CA ILE A 228 17.63 -2.96 -22.49
C ILE A 228 17.81 -4.46 -22.42
N VAL A 229 16.94 -5.15 -21.69
CA VAL A 229 16.93 -6.62 -21.63
C VAL A 229 15.66 -7.11 -22.28
N ALA A 230 15.81 -7.78 -23.41
CA ALA A 230 14.73 -8.20 -24.28
C ALA A 230 14.65 -9.73 -24.31
N HIS A 231 13.47 -10.27 -24.00
CA HIS A 231 13.22 -11.71 -23.98
C HIS A 231 12.23 -12.12 -25.05
N SER A 232 12.53 -13.24 -25.74
CA SER A 232 11.64 -13.80 -26.75
C SER A 232 11.27 -12.76 -27.81
N GLN A 233 9.99 -12.63 -28.18
CA GLN A 233 9.50 -11.60 -29.12
C GLN A 233 9.86 -10.17 -28.68
N GLY A 234 10.09 -9.91 -27.39
CA GLY A 234 10.61 -8.62 -26.92
C GLY A 234 11.92 -8.22 -27.60
N SER A 235 12.74 -9.19 -28.01
CA SER A 235 13.97 -8.96 -28.79
C SER A 235 13.70 -8.35 -30.16
N MET A 236 12.61 -8.77 -30.83
CA MET A 236 12.18 -8.19 -32.10
C MET A 236 11.70 -6.75 -31.92
N ILE A 237 10.89 -6.51 -30.88
CA ILE A 237 10.39 -5.18 -30.54
C ILE A 237 11.56 -4.24 -30.24
N ALA A 238 12.48 -4.65 -29.38
CA ALA A 238 13.67 -3.87 -29.02
C ALA A 238 14.53 -3.56 -30.24
N TYR A 239 14.85 -4.57 -31.06
CA TYR A 239 15.70 -4.39 -32.24
C TYR A 239 15.05 -3.47 -33.29
N ALA A 240 13.74 -3.63 -33.55
CA ALA A 240 13.01 -2.77 -34.48
C ALA A 240 13.00 -1.31 -33.99
N VAL A 241 12.58 -1.07 -32.74
CA VAL A 241 12.45 0.28 -32.17
C VAL A 241 13.81 0.98 -32.09
N LEU A 242 14.87 0.29 -31.66
CA LEU A 242 16.20 0.89 -31.57
C LEU A 242 16.80 1.26 -32.94
N SER A 243 16.34 0.62 -34.02
CA SER A 243 16.76 0.92 -35.39
C SER A 243 16.04 2.13 -36.00
N GLU A 244 14.92 2.55 -35.41
CA GLU A 244 14.12 3.68 -35.88
C GLU A 244 14.89 5.01 -35.75
N PRO A 245 14.73 5.95 -36.70
CA PRO A 245 15.45 7.23 -36.69
C PRO A 245 15.32 8.02 -35.39
N GLU A 246 14.13 8.00 -34.76
CA GLU A 246 13.83 8.73 -33.51
C GLU A 246 14.77 8.35 -32.36
N PHE A 247 15.16 7.08 -32.26
CA PHE A 247 15.91 6.57 -31.10
C PHE A 247 17.42 6.43 -31.34
N ARG A 248 17.91 6.77 -32.54
CA ARG A 248 19.34 6.63 -32.90
C ARG A 248 20.28 7.52 -32.08
N THR A 249 19.75 8.55 -31.42
CA THR A 249 20.49 9.46 -30.55
C THR A 249 20.46 9.06 -29.08
N LEU A 250 19.63 8.08 -28.70
CA LEU A 250 19.63 7.56 -27.34
C LEU A 250 20.93 6.83 -27.03
N ASP A 251 21.37 6.91 -25.78
CA ASP A 251 22.52 6.12 -25.32
C ASP A 251 22.03 4.79 -24.71
N VAL A 252 22.20 3.70 -25.44
CA VAL A 252 21.95 2.34 -24.94
C VAL A 252 23.29 1.70 -24.60
N ALA A 253 23.59 1.65 -23.31
CA ALA A 253 24.84 1.12 -22.79
C ALA A 253 24.99 -0.38 -23.06
N LEU A 254 23.87 -1.12 -23.01
CA LEU A 254 23.83 -2.56 -23.24
C LEU A 254 22.44 -2.98 -23.75
N LEU A 255 22.42 -3.70 -24.86
CA LEU A 255 21.28 -4.49 -25.31
C LEU A 255 21.56 -5.96 -24.98
N VAL A 256 20.69 -6.59 -24.20
CA VAL A 256 20.72 -8.02 -23.92
C VAL A 256 19.53 -8.68 -24.60
N THR A 257 19.77 -9.66 -25.46
CA THR A 257 18.72 -10.51 -26.04
C THR A 257 18.80 -11.92 -25.47
N VAL A 258 17.69 -12.43 -24.93
CA VAL A 258 17.60 -13.76 -24.31
C VAL A 258 16.43 -14.55 -24.89
N GLY A 259 16.63 -15.83 -25.17
CA GLY A 259 15.59 -16.66 -25.79
C GLY A 259 15.09 -16.11 -27.13
N SER A 260 15.97 -15.46 -27.91
CA SER A 260 15.57 -14.55 -28.99
C SER A 260 15.21 -15.25 -30.32
N PRO A 261 14.07 -14.93 -30.95
CA PRO A 261 13.71 -15.42 -32.29
C PRO A 261 14.42 -14.68 -33.43
N LEU A 262 15.34 -13.74 -33.13
CA LEU A 262 16.11 -13.00 -34.13
C LEU A 262 17.00 -13.90 -35.00
N GLY A 263 17.28 -15.13 -34.56
CA GLY A 263 17.99 -16.16 -35.33
C GLY A 263 17.13 -16.90 -36.35
N ILE A 264 15.82 -16.65 -36.40
CA ILE A 264 14.91 -17.32 -37.33
C ILE A 264 14.98 -16.59 -38.68
N ARG A 265 15.37 -17.31 -39.73
CA ARG A 265 15.59 -16.74 -41.07
C ARG A 265 14.37 -15.98 -41.60
N GLU A 266 13.17 -16.52 -41.43
CA GLU A 266 11.93 -15.88 -41.85
C GLU A 266 11.69 -14.55 -41.10
N VAL A 267 11.99 -14.50 -39.80
CA VAL A 267 11.92 -13.27 -38.98
C VAL A 267 12.95 -12.25 -39.47
N GLN A 268 14.17 -12.70 -39.78
CA GLN A 268 15.23 -11.85 -40.33
C GLN A 268 14.83 -11.24 -41.68
N ASP A 269 14.23 -12.01 -42.57
CA ASP A 269 13.78 -11.54 -43.89
C ASP A 269 12.77 -10.39 -43.77
N GLN A 270 11.85 -10.46 -42.79
CA GLN A 270 10.92 -9.37 -42.52
C GLN A 270 11.62 -8.15 -41.90
N LEU A 271 12.47 -8.35 -40.88
CA LEU A 271 13.20 -7.25 -40.22
C LEU A 271 14.20 -6.56 -41.14
N LYS A 272 14.76 -7.27 -42.12
CA LYS A 272 15.71 -6.73 -43.10
C LYS A 272 15.10 -5.59 -43.91
N LYS A 273 13.79 -5.65 -44.19
CA LYS A 273 13.04 -4.61 -44.92
C LYS A 273 13.12 -3.24 -44.22
N GLU A 274 13.19 -3.23 -42.90
CA GLU A 274 13.15 -2.00 -42.08
C GLU A 274 14.52 -1.62 -41.49
N THR A 275 15.38 -2.61 -41.20
CA THR A 275 16.60 -2.40 -40.38
C THR A 275 17.90 -2.66 -41.13
N GLY A 276 17.86 -3.39 -42.24
CA GLY A 276 19.06 -3.83 -42.95
C GLY A 276 19.94 -4.85 -42.19
N LEU A 277 19.43 -5.49 -41.12
CA LEU A 277 20.13 -6.48 -40.29
C LEU A 277 21.51 -5.99 -39.81
N ARG A 278 21.51 -4.86 -39.10
CA ARG A 278 22.72 -4.24 -38.54
C ARG A 278 22.50 -3.90 -37.08
N VAL A 279 23.56 -4.00 -36.28
CA VAL A 279 23.55 -3.50 -34.89
C VAL A 279 23.10 -2.03 -34.87
N PRO A 280 22.07 -1.66 -34.08
CA PRO A 280 21.58 -0.29 -34.01
C PRO A 280 22.69 0.68 -33.57
N PRO A 281 22.80 1.88 -34.17
CA PRO A 281 23.94 2.79 -33.97
C PRO A 281 24.00 3.40 -32.55
N ASN A 282 22.88 3.40 -31.84
CA ASN A 282 22.70 3.83 -30.45
C ASN A 282 23.16 2.80 -29.40
N VAL A 283 23.50 1.58 -29.82
CA VAL A 283 23.88 0.48 -28.91
C VAL A 283 25.39 0.40 -28.77
N ARG A 284 25.91 0.56 -27.54
CA ARG A 284 27.35 0.44 -27.24
C ARG A 284 27.85 -1.00 -27.17
N ARG A 285 26.99 -1.92 -26.73
CA ARG A 285 27.28 -3.35 -26.60
C ARG A 285 26.00 -4.16 -26.77
N TRP A 286 26.05 -5.25 -27.53
CA TRP A 286 24.94 -6.18 -27.69
C TRP A 286 25.38 -7.59 -27.28
N LEU A 287 24.80 -8.10 -26.20
CA LEU A 287 24.97 -9.47 -25.73
C LEU A 287 23.74 -10.31 -26.08
N ASN A 288 23.93 -11.43 -26.77
CA ASN A 288 22.91 -12.43 -27.02
C ASN A 288 23.21 -13.71 -26.23
N VAL A 289 22.26 -14.16 -25.40
CA VAL A 289 22.40 -15.39 -24.60
C VAL A 289 21.29 -16.37 -24.94
N ALA A 290 21.66 -17.60 -25.28
CA ALA A 290 20.70 -18.61 -25.70
C ALA A 290 20.96 -19.98 -25.05
N ASP A 291 19.90 -20.62 -24.54
CA ASP A 291 19.95 -21.96 -23.97
C ASP A 291 19.87 -23.01 -25.08
N PRO A 292 20.68 -24.08 -25.06
CA PRO A 292 20.68 -25.12 -26.10
C PRO A 292 19.31 -25.77 -26.37
N LEU A 293 18.48 -25.93 -25.34
CA LEU A 293 17.15 -26.56 -25.37
C LEU A 293 16.02 -25.57 -25.66
N ASP A 294 16.28 -24.27 -25.68
CA ASP A 294 15.27 -23.27 -25.98
C ASP A 294 14.82 -23.37 -27.46
N PRO A 295 13.54 -23.69 -27.72
CA PRO A 295 13.01 -23.87 -29.08
C PRO A 295 12.78 -22.56 -29.83
N VAL A 296 12.69 -21.43 -29.12
CA VAL A 296 12.47 -20.11 -29.73
C VAL A 296 13.80 -19.48 -30.18
N ALA A 297 14.86 -19.68 -29.40
CA ALA A 297 16.20 -19.27 -29.77
C ALA A 297 16.81 -20.23 -30.81
N LEU A 298 16.29 -20.31 -32.03
CA LEU A 298 16.76 -21.29 -33.02
C LEU A 298 18.25 -21.10 -33.36
N ASP A 299 18.66 -19.99 -33.94
CA ASP A 299 20.09 -19.69 -34.03
C ASP A 299 20.60 -19.16 -32.70
N LYS A 300 21.68 -19.76 -32.20
CA LYS A 300 22.34 -19.36 -30.95
C LYS A 300 23.43 -18.30 -31.20
N ARG A 301 23.76 -18.00 -32.46
CA ARG A 301 24.88 -17.14 -32.88
C ARG A 301 24.45 -16.01 -33.82
N LEU A 302 23.84 -14.96 -33.26
CA LEU A 302 23.38 -13.81 -34.04
C LEU A 302 24.53 -12.97 -34.63
N SER A 303 25.76 -13.11 -34.13
CA SER A 303 26.93 -12.38 -34.65
C SER A 303 27.26 -12.65 -36.11
N GLN A 304 26.76 -13.76 -36.66
CA GLN A 304 26.94 -14.14 -38.07
C GLN A 304 25.86 -13.55 -38.97
N ASP A 305 24.69 -13.24 -38.40
CA ASP A 305 23.51 -12.78 -39.13
C ASP A 305 23.39 -11.26 -39.19
N TYR A 306 23.91 -10.56 -38.17
CA TYR A 306 23.79 -9.11 -38.03
C TYR A 306 25.12 -8.39 -38.29
N ALA A 307 25.11 -7.46 -39.25
CA ALA A 307 26.27 -6.66 -39.58
C ALA A 307 26.67 -5.71 -38.43
N PRO A 308 27.97 -5.36 -38.29
CA PRO A 308 28.42 -4.45 -37.24
C PRO A 308 27.80 -3.05 -37.35
N SER A 309 27.67 -2.31 -36.25
CA SER A 309 27.25 -0.91 -36.30
C SER A 309 28.28 -0.05 -37.08
N ALA A 310 27.91 1.19 -37.41
CA ALA A 310 28.86 2.14 -38.01
C ALA A 310 30.08 2.42 -37.11
N THR A 311 29.94 2.23 -35.79
CA THR A 311 30.99 2.38 -34.78
C THR A 311 31.75 1.07 -34.51
N GLY A 312 31.44 -0.01 -35.25
CA GLY A 312 32.14 -1.29 -35.16
C GLY A 312 31.63 -2.27 -34.08
N VAL A 313 30.52 -1.95 -33.41
CA VAL A 313 29.91 -2.83 -32.40
C VAL A 313 29.33 -4.07 -33.09
N ARG A 314 29.63 -5.25 -32.54
CA ARG A 314 29.15 -6.56 -33.01
C ARG A 314 28.29 -7.21 -31.94
N VAL A 315 27.48 -8.19 -32.34
CA VAL A 315 26.79 -9.05 -31.38
C VAL A 315 27.82 -9.97 -30.72
N GLU A 316 27.76 -10.05 -29.39
CA GLU A 316 28.49 -11.02 -28.59
C GLU A 316 27.54 -12.17 -28.27
N ASP A 317 27.86 -13.39 -28.71
CA ASP A 317 27.01 -14.56 -28.46
C ASP A 317 27.56 -15.41 -27.32
N ASP A 318 26.67 -15.83 -26.42
CA ASP A 318 26.96 -16.79 -25.35
C ASP A 318 25.91 -17.92 -25.33
N VAL A 319 26.36 -19.15 -25.13
CA VAL A 319 25.51 -20.34 -25.08
C VAL A 319 25.59 -20.89 -23.66
N GLU A 320 24.58 -20.57 -22.86
CA GLU A 320 24.55 -20.88 -21.43
C GLU A 320 23.27 -21.62 -21.07
N TRP A 321 23.36 -22.54 -20.11
CA TRP A 321 22.17 -23.24 -19.64
C TRP A 321 21.33 -22.31 -18.78
N ASN A 322 20.09 -22.07 -19.22
CA ASN A 322 19.07 -21.43 -18.42
C ASN A 322 18.92 -22.17 -17.09
N LEU A 323 18.91 -21.45 -15.96
CA LEU A 323 18.88 -22.09 -14.64
C LEU A 323 17.56 -22.81 -14.33
N ASP A 324 16.50 -22.55 -15.10
CA ASP A 324 15.24 -23.31 -15.04
C ASP A 324 15.20 -24.49 -16.04
N SER A 325 16.25 -24.67 -16.85
CA SER A 325 16.42 -25.86 -17.68
C SER A 325 16.69 -27.12 -16.85
N PRO A 326 16.25 -28.31 -17.30
CA PRO A 326 15.57 -28.55 -18.58
C PRO A 326 14.03 -28.33 -18.50
N ARG A 327 13.49 -27.90 -17.36
CA ARG A 327 12.03 -27.81 -17.16
C ARG A 327 11.41 -26.63 -17.90
N HIS A 328 12.08 -25.48 -17.91
CA HIS A 328 11.63 -24.25 -18.57
C HIS A 328 12.80 -23.54 -19.27
N PRO A 329 13.30 -24.07 -20.40
CA PRO A 329 14.48 -23.52 -21.08
C PRO A 329 14.26 -22.12 -21.65
N HIS A 330 13.00 -21.73 -21.83
CA HIS A 330 12.58 -20.42 -22.33
C HIS A 330 12.11 -19.46 -21.21
N SER A 331 12.52 -19.68 -19.95
CA SER A 331 12.20 -18.76 -18.85
C SER A 331 13.11 -17.53 -18.85
N GLY A 332 12.52 -16.33 -18.88
CA GLY A 332 13.28 -15.08 -18.80
C GLY A 332 14.00 -14.92 -17.46
N THR A 333 13.33 -15.22 -16.34
CA THR A 333 13.95 -15.19 -14.98
C THR A 333 15.10 -16.18 -14.85
N GLY A 334 15.02 -17.32 -15.52
CA GLY A 334 16.11 -18.27 -15.62
C GLY A 334 17.32 -17.73 -16.37
N TYR A 335 17.14 -17.10 -17.53
CA TYR A 335 18.20 -16.40 -18.27
C TYR A 335 18.83 -15.26 -17.47
N LEU A 336 18.00 -14.42 -16.83
CA LEU A 336 18.45 -13.26 -16.06
C LEU A 336 19.35 -13.62 -14.88
N ARG A 337 19.21 -14.84 -14.34
CA ARG A 337 20.05 -15.33 -13.23
C ARG A 337 21.39 -15.91 -13.69
N THR A 338 21.58 -16.12 -14.99
CA THR A 338 22.83 -16.69 -15.53
C THR A 338 24.02 -15.74 -15.32
N PRO A 339 25.24 -16.27 -15.09
CA PRO A 339 26.43 -15.44 -14.92
C PRO A 339 26.70 -14.46 -16.08
N PRO A 340 26.58 -14.86 -17.38
CA PRO A 340 26.82 -13.93 -18.50
C PRO A 340 25.94 -12.69 -18.46
N VAL A 341 24.63 -12.87 -18.23
CA VAL A 341 23.68 -11.75 -18.17
C VAL A 341 23.94 -10.86 -16.95
N ARG A 342 24.06 -11.46 -15.75
CA ARG A 342 24.28 -10.69 -14.51
C ARG A 342 25.58 -9.90 -14.54
N MET A 343 26.66 -10.49 -15.05
CA MET A 343 27.97 -9.83 -15.14
C MET A 343 27.95 -8.69 -16.15
N ALA A 344 27.34 -8.90 -17.33
CA ALA A 344 27.25 -7.88 -18.36
C ALA A 344 26.46 -6.65 -17.88
N VAL A 345 25.30 -6.87 -17.23
CA VAL A 345 24.51 -5.78 -16.65
C VAL A 345 25.30 -5.08 -15.54
N ARG A 346 25.93 -5.83 -14.62
CA ARG A 346 26.69 -5.28 -13.49
C ARG A 346 27.85 -4.37 -13.92
N GLN A 347 28.45 -4.63 -15.08
CA GLN A 347 29.58 -3.84 -15.58
C GLN A 347 29.17 -2.46 -16.12
N VAL A 348 27.91 -2.29 -16.55
CA VAL A 348 27.46 -1.07 -17.24
C VAL A 348 26.51 -0.20 -16.43
N VAL A 349 25.83 -0.75 -15.41
CA VAL A 349 24.89 0.00 -14.56
C VAL A 349 25.59 0.72 -13.40
N ASP A 350 24.96 1.75 -12.87
CA ASP A 350 25.42 2.40 -11.64
C ASP A 350 25.44 1.41 -10.46
N THR A 351 26.45 1.54 -9.59
CA THR A 351 26.54 0.77 -8.33
C THR A 351 25.32 0.94 -7.44
N ALA A 352 24.64 2.09 -7.50
CA ALA A 352 23.41 2.36 -6.77
C ALA A 352 22.32 1.33 -7.12
N LEU A 353 22.26 0.80 -8.35
CA LEU A 353 21.27 -0.21 -8.74
C LEU A 353 21.40 -1.53 -7.97
N PHE A 354 22.57 -1.82 -7.38
CA PHE A 354 22.78 -2.99 -6.53
C PHE A 354 22.50 -2.74 -5.04
N GLN A 355 22.09 -1.52 -4.68
CA GLN A 355 21.67 -1.20 -3.32
C GLN A 355 20.16 -1.45 -3.15
N PRO A 356 19.76 -2.34 -2.21
CA PRO A 356 18.35 -2.60 -1.91
C PRO A 356 17.61 -1.35 -1.41
N VAL A 357 18.35 -0.46 -0.75
CA VAL A 357 17.91 0.84 -0.26
C VAL A 357 18.82 1.88 -0.90
N ALA A 358 18.27 2.67 -1.80
CA ALA A 358 18.93 3.78 -2.46
C ALA A 358 18.00 4.99 -2.45
N GLU A 359 18.54 6.16 -2.76
CA GLU A 359 17.73 7.35 -3.00
C GLU A 359 16.79 7.09 -4.19
N PHE A 360 15.55 7.56 -4.05
CA PHE A 360 14.51 7.41 -5.05
C PHE A 360 13.72 8.71 -5.17
N THR A 361 13.23 8.98 -6.37
CA THR A 361 12.29 10.06 -6.66
C THR A 361 10.87 9.53 -6.53
N MET A 362 10.47 8.48 -7.23
CA MET A 362 9.13 7.88 -7.17
C MET A 362 9.05 6.71 -6.19
N ALA A 363 8.04 6.75 -5.32
CA ALA A 363 7.78 5.68 -4.37
C ALA A 363 7.42 4.35 -5.07
N ARG A 364 7.93 3.23 -4.53
CA ARG A 364 7.80 1.89 -5.13
C ARG A 364 6.34 1.43 -5.29
N ASP A 365 5.47 1.80 -4.37
CA ASP A 365 4.04 1.46 -4.41
C ASP A 365 3.31 2.22 -5.53
N MET A 366 3.67 3.48 -5.78
CA MET A 366 3.19 4.27 -6.90
C MET A 366 3.63 3.66 -8.24
N VAL A 367 4.91 3.29 -8.38
CA VAL A 367 5.42 2.60 -9.58
C VAL A 367 4.64 1.32 -9.86
N ARG A 368 4.38 0.49 -8.83
CA ARG A 368 3.58 -0.74 -8.99
C ARG A 368 2.16 -0.49 -9.46
N GLU A 369 1.51 0.56 -8.96
CA GLU A 369 0.17 0.94 -9.42
C GLU A 369 0.17 1.37 -10.89
N MET A 370 1.13 2.22 -11.27
CA MET A 370 1.29 2.71 -12.65
C MET A 370 1.62 1.61 -13.65
N GLU A 371 2.40 0.59 -13.24
CA GLU A 371 2.70 -0.56 -14.09
C GLU A 371 1.46 -1.41 -14.40
N ASN A 372 0.49 -1.47 -13.47
CA ASN A 372 -0.69 -2.33 -13.64
C ASN A 372 -1.85 -1.67 -14.37
N ARG A 373 -1.81 -0.34 -14.56
CA ARG A 373 -2.87 0.41 -15.24
C ARG A 373 -2.51 0.74 -16.69
N PRO A 374 -3.52 0.99 -17.56
CA PRO A 374 -3.28 1.53 -18.89
C PRO A 374 -2.45 2.82 -18.85
N PRO A 375 -1.55 3.05 -19.83
CA PRO A 375 -0.60 4.17 -19.82
C PRO A 375 -1.23 5.56 -19.82
N ASP A 376 -2.44 5.67 -20.34
CA ASP A 376 -3.24 6.89 -20.50
C ASP A 376 -4.03 7.26 -19.24
N ILE A 377 -4.14 6.36 -18.26
CA ILE A 377 -4.78 6.65 -16.98
C ILE A 377 -3.93 7.66 -16.20
N ARG A 378 -4.57 8.74 -15.75
CA ARG A 378 -3.99 9.68 -14.79
C ARG A 378 -4.06 9.11 -13.38
N HIS A 379 -3.00 9.33 -12.62
CA HIS A 379 -2.82 8.88 -11.25
C HIS A 379 -2.68 10.09 -10.33
N GLU A 380 -3.41 10.09 -9.22
CA GLU A 380 -3.24 11.12 -8.19
C GLU A 380 -1.87 10.95 -7.50
N VAL A 381 -1.02 11.96 -7.60
CA VAL A 381 0.34 11.99 -7.07
C VAL A 381 0.52 13.16 -6.11
N LEU A 382 1.45 13.01 -5.17
CA LEU A 382 1.94 14.07 -4.29
C LEU A 382 3.43 14.29 -4.56
N ILE A 383 3.78 15.44 -5.14
CA ILE A 383 5.14 15.85 -5.46
C ILE A 383 5.70 16.60 -4.24
N GLU A 384 6.60 15.98 -3.49
CA GLU A 384 7.34 16.58 -2.38
C GLU A 384 8.44 17.51 -2.92
N LEU A 385 8.37 18.78 -2.54
CA LEU A 385 9.37 19.78 -2.90
C LEU A 385 10.58 19.72 -1.95
N ALA A 386 11.76 20.02 -2.49
CA ALA A 386 13.01 20.03 -1.77
C ALA A 386 13.02 21.11 -0.68
N ASP A 387 13.69 20.80 0.43
CA ASP A 387 13.80 21.71 1.56
C ASP A 387 14.63 22.95 1.17
N PRO A 388 14.21 24.18 1.55
CA PRO A 388 15.02 25.37 1.36
C PRO A 388 16.42 25.25 1.97
N GLY A 389 16.58 24.49 3.05
CA GLY A 389 17.89 24.24 3.67
C GLY A 389 18.84 23.39 2.81
N LEU A 390 18.32 22.58 1.87
CA LEU A 390 19.10 21.74 0.97
C LEU A 390 19.48 22.47 -0.33
N THR A 391 18.64 23.40 -0.80
CA THR A 391 18.79 24.05 -2.11
C THR A 391 19.21 25.52 -2.03
N GLY A 392 19.07 26.15 -0.85
CA GLY A 392 19.22 27.58 -0.66
C GLY A 392 18.12 28.42 -1.30
N ARG A 393 17.05 27.79 -1.83
CA ARG A 393 15.94 28.48 -2.52
C ARG A 393 14.62 28.27 -1.77
N PRO A 394 13.74 29.29 -1.69
CA PRO A 394 12.39 29.11 -1.15
C PRO A 394 11.60 28.06 -1.92
N THR A 395 10.75 27.31 -1.23
CA THR A 395 9.89 26.26 -1.82
C THR A 395 8.94 26.82 -2.89
N SER A 396 8.58 28.11 -2.82
CA SER A 396 7.80 28.80 -3.86
C SER A 396 8.48 28.80 -5.23
N VAL A 397 9.82 28.90 -5.28
CA VAL A 397 10.58 28.87 -6.55
C VAL A 397 10.53 27.48 -7.17
N ALA A 398 10.70 26.43 -6.36
CA ALA A 398 10.58 25.05 -6.81
C ALA A 398 9.15 24.78 -7.33
N ARG A 399 8.14 25.25 -6.61
CA ARG A 399 6.73 25.15 -7.02
C ARG A 399 6.46 25.78 -8.38
N THR A 400 6.93 27.01 -8.60
CA THR A 400 6.78 27.71 -9.89
C THR A 400 7.50 26.96 -11.02
N GLU A 401 8.70 26.44 -10.79
CA GLU A 401 9.43 25.70 -11.83
C GLU A 401 8.75 24.36 -12.16
N VAL A 402 8.28 23.62 -11.15
CA VAL A 402 7.52 22.37 -11.35
C VAL A 402 6.24 22.63 -12.15
N ARG A 403 5.46 23.66 -11.80
CA ARG A 403 4.28 24.09 -12.57
C ARG A 403 4.65 24.38 -14.03
N ARG A 404 5.63 25.26 -14.26
CA ARG A 404 6.06 25.69 -15.59
C ARG A 404 6.46 24.49 -16.47
N ARG A 405 7.12 23.50 -15.87
CA ARG A 405 7.55 22.26 -16.55
C ARG A 405 6.39 21.34 -16.90
N LEU A 406 5.40 21.23 -16.01
CA LEU A 406 4.17 20.48 -16.30
C LEU A 406 3.34 21.18 -17.40
N GLU A 407 3.28 22.52 -17.41
CA GLU A 407 2.66 23.28 -18.50
C GLU A 407 3.37 23.09 -19.85
N ASP A 408 4.71 23.15 -19.87
CA ASP A 408 5.52 22.83 -21.06
C ASP A 408 5.22 21.40 -21.53
N ARG A 409 5.16 20.45 -20.60
CA ARG A 409 4.91 19.04 -20.91
C ARG A 409 3.50 18.80 -21.46
N ALA A 410 2.49 19.50 -20.92
CA ALA A 410 1.12 19.50 -21.42
C ALA A 410 1.07 20.02 -22.87
N ARG A 411 1.75 21.13 -23.16
CA ARG A 411 1.87 21.67 -24.53
C ARG A 411 2.53 20.68 -25.51
N ASP A 412 3.68 20.11 -25.13
CA ASP A 412 4.42 19.16 -25.97
C ASP A 412 3.62 17.89 -26.24
N SER A 413 2.82 17.46 -25.26
CA SER A 413 2.00 16.25 -25.37
C SER A 413 0.61 16.51 -25.96
N GLN A 414 0.28 17.76 -26.28
CA GLN A 414 -1.03 18.20 -26.77
C GLN A 414 -2.18 17.82 -25.82
N VAL A 415 -1.95 17.93 -24.51
CA VAL A 415 -2.97 17.68 -23.47
C VAL A 415 -3.33 18.99 -22.79
N ASP A 416 -4.57 19.13 -22.33
CA ASP A 416 -4.97 20.27 -21.51
C ASP A 416 -4.22 20.21 -20.17
N PHE A 417 -3.66 21.35 -19.75
CA PHE A 417 -2.98 21.44 -18.47
C PHE A 417 -3.96 21.30 -17.30
N ASP A 418 -5.22 21.71 -17.49
CA ASP A 418 -6.25 21.60 -16.46
C ASP A 418 -6.58 20.13 -16.12
N ASP A 419 -6.38 19.20 -17.08
CA ASP A 419 -6.54 17.75 -16.84
C ASP A 419 -5.52 17.20 -15.82
N MET A 420 -4.43 17.92 -15.56
CA MET A 420 -3.45 17.52 -14.54
C MET A 420 -3.90 17.86 -13.11
N ALA A 421 -5.04 18.55 -12.92
CA ALA A 421 -5.63 18.85 -11.61
C ALA A 421 -4.60 19.34 -10.57
N LEU A 422 -3.72 20.27 -10.97
CA LEU A 422 -2.59 20.70 -10.16
C LEU A 422 -3.06 21.54 -8.96
N GLU A 423 -2.85 21.02 -7.75
CA GLU A 423 -3.09 21.73 -6.49
C GLU A 423 -1.75 22.06 -5.81
N GLU A 424 -1.59 23.34 -5.46
CA GLU A 424 -0.39 23.84 -4.80
C GLU A 424 -0.54 23.81 -3.27
N LEU A 425 0.30 23.01 -2.61
CA LEU A 425 0.44 22.99 -1.15
C LEU A 425 1.77 23.63 -0.75
N ASP A 426 2.02 23.76 0.56
CA ASP A 426 3.22 24.46 1.02
C ASP A 426 4.52 23.71 0.64
N ARG A 427 4.66 22.48 1.13
CA ARG A 427 5.80 21.58 0.84
C ARG A 427 5.53 20.55 -0.26
N PHE A 428 4.30 20.51 -0.78
CA PHE A 428 3.87 19.49 -1.72
C PHE A 428 3.10 20.14 -2.88
N MET A 429 2.97 19.41 -3.97
CA MET A 429 1.99 19.70 -5.02
C MET A 429 1.21 18.42 -5.29
N ALA A 430 -0.12 18.49 -5.29
CA ALA A 430 -0.93 17.37 -5.74
C ALA A 430 -1.21 17.52 -7.24
N ALA A 431 -1.21 16.43 -7.99
CA ALA A 431 -1.50 16.44 -9.42
C ALA A 431 -2.06 15.09 -9.86
N GLU A 432 -2.70 15.06 -11.01
CA GLU A 432 -3.12 13.86 -11.72
C GLU A 432 -2.22 13.64 -12.94
N LEU A 433 -1.24 12.75 -12.81
CA LEU A 433 -0.24 12.50 -13.87
C LEU A 433 -0.40 11.12 -14.49
N THR A 434 -0.31 11.05 -15.81
CA THR A 434 -0.10 9.78 -16.52
C THR A 434 1.24 9.17 -16.10
N ARG A 435 1.41 7.86 -16.33
CA ARG A 435 2.69 7.18 -16.08
C ARG A 435 3.87 7.87 -16.79
N ALA A 436 3.65 8.29 -18.05
CA ALA A 436 4.70 8.93 -18.83
C ALA A 436 5.10 10.31 -18.29
N GLU A 437 4.13 11.11 -17.84
CA GLU A 437 4.38 12.41 -17.21
C GLU A 437 5.12 12.26 -15.88
N ALA A 438 4.71 11.29 -15.03
CA ALA A 438 5.37 11.04 -13.75
C ALA A 438 6.80 10.52 -13.91
N GLU A 439 7.04 9.54 -14.80
CA GLU A 439 8.39 9.07 -15.13
C GLU A 439 9.25 10.21 -15.69
N TRP A 440 8.71 11.00 -16.63
CA TRP A 440 9.43 12.14 -17.20
C TRP A 440 9.82 13.15 -16.12
N LEU A 441 8.88 13.51 -15.23
CA LEU A 441 9.10 14.45 -14.14
C LEU A 441 10.16 13.93 -13.16
N ALA A 442 10.12 12.64 -12.84
CA ALA A 442 11.10 11.99 -11.97
C ALA A 442 12.53 12.02 -12.52
N HIS A 443 12.69 12.17 -13.84
CA HIS A 443 13.99 12.30 -14.50
C HIS A 443 14.40 13.73 -14.83
N GLN A 444 13.58 14.74 -14.49
CA GLN A 444 14.01 16.13 -14.53
C GLN A 444 14.91 16.50 -13.32
N THR A 445 15.23 15.54 -12.45
CA THR A 445 15.76 15.68 -11.08
C THR A 445 17.24 16.04 -10.99
N ASP A 446 17.58 17.25 -11.42
CA ASP A 446 18.57 17.99 -10.64
C ASP A 446 17.83 18.71 -9.51
N VAL A 447 18.02 18.25 -8.27
CA VAL A 447 17.41 18.83 -7.05
C VAL A 447 17.78 20.32 -6.92
N THR A 448 18.91 20.75 -7.49
CA THR A 448 19.32 22.16 -7.53
C THR A 448 18.55 22.99 -8.58
N VAL A 449 17.95 22.34 -9.58
CA VAL A 449 17.27 22.99 -10.70
C VAL A 449 15.76 23.03 -10.47
N LEU A 450 15.11 21.88 -10.26
CA LEU A 450 13.65 21.81 -10.08
C LEU A 450 13.21 21.82 -8.61
N GLY A 451 14.07 21.41 -7.68
CA GLY A 451 13.69 21.29 -6.28
C GLY A 451 12.59 20.26 -6.03
N ILE A 452 12.57 19.15 -6.77
CA ILE A 452 11.73 17.98 -6.44
C ILE A 452 12.55 17.05 -5.56
N LYS A 453 11.99 16.63 -4.44
CA LYS A 453 12.58 15.63 -3.55
C LYS A 453 12.04 14.24 -3.84
N ARG A 454 10.72 14.07 -3.85
CA ARG A 454 10.04 12.78 -4.07
C ARG A 454 8.67 12.95 -4.73
N ILE A 455 8.17 11.89 -5.34
CA ILE A 455 6.81 11.75 -5.84
C ILE A 455 6.17 10.53 -5.18
N TRP A 456 5.07 10.77 -4.48
CA TRP A 456 4.33 9.81 -3.69
C TRP A 456 2.97 9.54 -4.32
N ARG A 457 2.37 8.41 -3.97
CA ARG A 457 0.96 8.15 -4.26
C ARG A 457 0.09 9.07 -3.40
N ASN A 458 -0.86 9.80 -4.01
CA ASN A 458 -1.91 10.47 -3.25
C ASN A 458 -2.95 9.42 -2.81
N ALA A 459 -2.78 8.87 -1.60
CA ALA A 459 -3.54 7.71 -1.18
C ALA A 459 -4.96 8.07 -0.76
N VAL A 460 -5.95 7.72 -1.60
CA VAL A 460 -7.39 7.78 -1.27
C VAL A 460 -7.67 7.06 0.06
N LYS A 461 -8.25 7.79 1.02
CA LYS A 461 -8.73 7.22 2.29
C LYS A 461 -10.22 6.92 2.18
N ARG A 462 -10.64 5.74 2.61
CA ARG A 462 -12.06 5.35 2.73
C ARG A 462 -12.40 5.13 4.20
N ALA A 463 -13.61 5.48 4.58
CA ALA A 463 -14.14 5.21 5.91
C ALA A 463 -14.47 3.69 6.03
N LEU A 464 -13.95 3.02 7.07
CA LEU A 464 -14.23 1.60 7.39
C LEU A 464 -15.08 1.55 8.66
N LEU A 465 -16.32 1.07 8.56
CA LEU A 465 -17.43 1.67 9.30
C LEU A 465 -17.81 0.94 10.61
N ASP A 466 -17.10 -0.10 11.04
CA ASP A 466 -17.56 -0.94 12.17
C ASP A 466 -16.49 -1.70 12.99
N GLU A 467 -15.20 -1.59 12.67
CA GLU A 467 -14.19 -2.51 13.21
C GLU A 467 -13.61 -2.18 14.62
N SER A 468 -14.11 -1.19 15.37
CA SER A 468 -13.50 -0.86 16.68
C SER A 468 -13.78 -1.90 17.78
N ALA A 469 -14.90 -2.62 17.70
CA ALA A 469 -15.27 -3.66 18.66
C ALA A 469 -14.37 -4.91 18.59
N SER A 470 -13.87 -5.26 17.40
CA SER A 470 -12.95 -6.40 17.22
C SER A 470 -11.56 -6.11 17.80
N THR A 471 -11.11 -4.86 17.70
CA THR A 471 -9.81 -4.42 18.24
C THR A 471 -9.70 -4.62 19.75
N VAL A 472 -10.79 -4.49 20.50
CA VAL A 472 -10.84 -4.74 21.96
C VAL A 472 -11.40 -6.13 22.32
N GLN A 473 -11.62 -6.99 21.31
CA GLN A 473 -12.14 -8.37 21.44
C GLN A 473 -13.54 -8.46 22.07
N ALA A 474 -14.38 -7.43 21.90
CA ALA A 474 -15.73 -7.40 22.47
C ALA A 474 -16.65 -8.48 21.86
N SER A 475 -16.66 -8.62 20.54
CA SER A 475 -17.52 -9.59 19.84
C SER A 475 -17.24 -11.04 20.28
N THR A 476 -15.96 -11.38 20.48
CA THR A 476 -15.55 -12.70 20.97
C THR A 476 -16.05 -12.94 22.40
N ALA A 477 -15.95 -11.93 23.27
CA ALA A 477 -16.43 -12.02 24.64
C ALA A 477 -17.96 -12.13 24.73
N HIS A 478 -18.70 -11.45 23.85
CA HIS A 478 -20.16 -11.55 23.76
C HIS A 478 -20.61 -12.98 23.45
N LEU A 479 -19.96 -13.61 22.46
CA LEU A 479 -20.31 -14.96 22.02
C LEU A 479 -19.83 -16.03 23.00
N GLY A 480 -18.60 -15.92 23.52
CA GLY A 480 -17.98 -16.95 24.35
C GLY A 480 -18.39 -16.91 25.83
N TYR A 481 -18.71 -15.74 26.37
CA TYR A 481 -18.93 -15.54 27.81
C TYR A 481 -20.25 -14.84 28.14
N GLN A 482 -21.08 -14.53 27.14
CA GLN A 482 -22.30 -13.72 27.30
C GLN A 482 -22.04 -12.36 27.98
N ALA A 483 -20.83 -11.82 27.82
CA ALA A 483 -20.40 -10.56 28.42
C ALA A 483 -20.93 -9.36 27.62
N ASP A 484 -22.25 -9.18 27.57
CA ASP A 484 -22.93 -8.18 26.72
C ASP A 484 -23.44 -6.93 27.47
N GLY A 485 -23.21 -6.84 28.79
CA GLY A 485 -23.63 -5.71 29.63
C GLY A 485 -24.94 -5.95 30.37
N ARG A 486 -25.56 -7.13 30.26
CA ARG A 486 -26.87 -7.41 30.87
C ARG A 486 -26.88 -7.25 32.39
N GLY A 487 -27.85 -6.46 32.86
CA GLY A 487 -28.05 -6.18 34.29
C GLY A 487 -27.09 -5.13 34.86
N ILE A 488 -26.24 -4.54 34.02
CA ILE A 488 -25.37 -3.42 34.39
C ILE A 488 -26.00 -2.12 33.91
N GLN A 489 -25.95 -1.10 34.78
CA GLN A 489 -26.35 0.26 34.43
C GLN A 489 -25.15 1.20 34.53
N TRP A 490 -25.01 2.08 33.54
CA TRP A 490 -23.86 2.96 33.36
C TRP A 490 -24.32 4.39 33.13
N ALA A 491 -23.68 5.36 33.78
CA ALA A 491 -23.97 6.77 33.59
C ALA A 491 -23.11 7.38 32.48
N VAL A 492 -23.72 8.23 31.64
CA VAL A 492 -23.04 9.01 30.59
C VAL A 492 -23.27 10.48 30.88
N LEU A 493 -22.20 11.20 31.21
CA LEU A 493 -22.23 12.63 31.49
C LEU A 493 -21.67 13.36 30.27
N ASP A 494 -22.56 13.97 29.47
CA ASP A 494 -22.19 14.51 28.15
C ASP A 494 -23.17 15.60 27.67
N THR A 495 -23.28 15.86 26.36
CA THR A 495 -24.20 16.84 25.73
C THR A 495 -25.66 16.41 25.69
N GLY A 496 -25.99 15.22 26.21
CA GLY A 496 -27.33 14.65 26.19
C GLY A 496 -27.40 13.37 25.36
N VAL A 497 -28.62 12.95 24.99
CA VAL A 497 -28.83 11.81 24.09
C VAL A 497 -30.09 11.99 23.23
N VAL A 498 -30.06 11.44 22.01
CA VAL A 498 -31.26 11.17 21.22
C VAL A 498 -31.67 9.71 21.45
N ALA A 499 -32.41 9.45 22.54
CA ALA A 499 -32.80 8.09 22.94
C ALA A 499 -33.66 7.35 21.89
N SER A 500 -34.36 8.10 21.04
CA SER A 500 -35.17 7.59 19.93
C SER A 500 -34.34 7.10 18.73
N HIS A 501 -33.03 7.33 18.72
CA HIS A 501 -32.14 6.84 17.67
C HIS A 501 -32.26 5.31 17.55
N PRO A 502 -32.47 4.72 16.36
CA PRO A 502 -32.71 3.28 16.19
C PRO A 502 -31.66 2.37 16.84
N HIS A 503 -30.42 2.82 16.90
CA HIS A 503 -29.33 2.11 17.56
C HIS A 503 -29.42 2.07 19.09
N LEU A 504 -30.12 3.00 19.73
CA LEU A 504 -30.35 3.03 21.18
C LEU A 504 -31.76 2.54 21.54
N ALA A 505 -32.74 2.87 20.70
CA ALA A 505 -34.15 2.52 20.90
C ALA A 505 -34.42 1.02 20.72
N ALA A 506 -33.71 0.33 19.82
CA ALA A 506 -33.95 -1.09 19.53
C ALA A 506 -33.85 -2.01 20.76
N ARG A 507 -33.11 -1.61 21.79
CA ARG A 507 -32.98 -2.32 23.06
C ARG A 507 -33.43 -1.52 24.28
N ASN A 508 -34.05 -0.36 24.08
CA ASN A 508 -34.34 0.60 25.15
C ASN A 508 -33.10 0.82 26.02
N SER A 509 -31.96 1.13 25.39
CA SER A 509 -30.67 1.22 26.06
C SER A 509 -30.63 2.39 27.05
N VAL A 510 -31.34 3.49 26.79
CA VAL A 510 -31.47 4.63 27.72
C VAL A 510 -32.67 4.40 28.66
N VAL A 511 -32.44 4.42 29.97
CA VAL A 511 -33.49 4.18 30.99
C VAL A 511 -33.84 5.42 31.81
N ALA A 512 -32.95 6.41 31.84
CA ALA A 512 -33.20 7.69 32.50
C ALA A 512 -32.39 8.80 31.83
N GLU A 513 -32.98 9.99 31.81
CA GLU A 513 -32.42 11.20 31.23
C GLU A 513 -32.56 12.36 32.21
N TYR A 514 -31.48 13.12 32.41
CA TYR A 514 -31.45 14.25 33.32
C TYR A 514 -30.72 15.44 32.70
N ASP A 515 -31.33 16.62 32.76
CA ASP A 515 -30.70 17.86 32.30
C ASP A 515 -30.10 18.65 33.48
N CYS A 516 -28.76 18.62 33.59
CA CYS A 516 -28.03 19.28 34.66
C CYS A 516 -27.73 20.75 34.37
N THR A 517 -27.90 21.19 33.11
CA THR A 517 -27.66 22.58 32.69
C THR A 517 -28.71 23.54 33.25
N LYS A 518 -29.90 23.01 33.56
CA LYS A 518 -31.00 23.76 34.18
C LYS A 518 -30.78 23.97 35.68
N ARG A 519 -31.17 25.16 36.17
CA ARG A 519 -31.16 25.50 37.60
C ARG A 519 -32.24 24.71 38.36
N GLY A 520 -31.98 24.44 39.64
CA GLY A 520 -32.90 23.72 40.54
C GLY A 520 -32.67 22.20 40.55
N ALA A 521 -33.53 21.48 41.28
CA ALA A 521 -33.43 20.02 41.43
C ALA A 521 -33.62 19.29 40.08
N LEU A 522 -32.98 18.14 39.92
CA LEU A 522 -33.22 17.26 38.77
C LEU A 522 -34.63 16.69 38.85
N LYS A 523 -35.30 16.61 37.70
CA LYS A 523 -36.65 16.05 37.58
C LYS A 523 -36.56 14.65 37.01
N GLU A 524 -37.15 13.67 37.70
CA GLU A 524 -37.35 12.33 37.16
C GLU A 524 -38.28 12.37 35.95
N GLY A 525 -37.98 11.61 34.90
CA GLY A 525 -38.72 11.63 33.63
C GLY A 525 -38.50 12.90 32.80
N GLY A 526 -37.47 13.70 33.09
CA GLY A 526 -37.04 14.80 32.23
C GLY A 526 -36.44 14.31 30.91
N THR A 527 -36.20 15.24 29.97
CA THR A 527 -35.46 14.97 28.73
C THR A 527 -34.06 15.55 28.81
N ALA A 528 -33.09 14.87 28.20
CA ALA A 528 -31.71 15.32 28.07
C ALA A 528 -31.36 15.42 26.59
N THR A 529 -32.18 16.13 25.80
CA THR A 529 -32.03 16.22 24.34
C THR A 529 -30.64 16.73 23.95
N ASP A 530 -30.04 16.05 22.99
CA ASP A 530 -28.71 16.35 22.49
C ASP A 530 -28.79 17.27 21.25
N GLY A 531 -28.41 18.54 21.41
CA GLY A 531 -28.30 19.50 20.30
C GLY A 531 -26.91 19.61 19.70
N HIS A 532 -25.90 18.95 20.28
CA HIS A 532 -24.51 18.95 19.78
C HIS A 532 -24.15 17.64 19.07
N GLY A 533 -24.61 16.53 19.61
CA GLY A 533 -24.44 15.18 19.07
C GLY A 533 -23.33 14.33 19.68
N HIS A 534 -22.51 14.90 20.56
CA HIS A 534 -21.38 14.20 21.15
C HIS A 534 -21.85 13.10 22.10
N GLY A 535 -22.79 13.40 22.98
CA GLY A 535 -23.35 12.44 23.94
C GLY A 535 -24.10 11.28 23.29
N THR A 536 -24.83 11.54 22.21
CA THR A 536 -25.50 10.50 21.41
C THR A 536 -24.48 9.55 20.79
N HIS A 537 -23.36 10.07 20.27
CA HIS A 537 -22.26 9.28 19.73
C HIS A 537 -21.62 8.40 20.80
N VAL A 538 -21.29 8.97 21.96
CA VAL A 538 -20.71 8.28 23.12
C VAL A 538 -21.63 7.18 23.64
N ALA A 539 -22.93 7.45 23.81
CA ALA A 539 -23.92 6.47 24.25
C ALA A 539 -24.02 5.27 23.29
N GLY A 540 -23.93 5.53 21.98
CA GLY A 540 -23.92 4.49 20.95
C GLY A 540 -22.74 3.54 21.05
N ILE A 541 -21.52 4.06 21.33
CA ILE A 541 -20.31 3.24 21.51
C ILE A 541 -20.48 2.29 22.70
N ILE A 542 -21.09 2.76 23.80
CA ILE A 542 -21.27 1.94 25.00
C ILE A 542 -22.35 0.87 24.77
N ALA A 543 -23.58 1.25 24.47
CA ALA A 543 -24.74 0.35 24.60
C ALA A 543 -25.65 0.27 23.37
N GLY A 544 -25.16 0.72 22.22
CA GLY A 544 -25.93 0.68 20.99
C GLY A 544 -26.03 -0.70 20.36
N ARG A 545 -27.14 -0.99 19.67
CA ARG A 545 -27.30 -2.15 18.79
C ARG A 545 -28.39 -1.89 17.76
N HIS A 546 -28.07 -2.08 16.49
CA HIS A 546 -29.05 -2.05 15.40
C HIS A 546 -28.73 -3.09 14.35
N GLU A 547 -29.76 -3.76 13.83
CA GLU A 547 -29.64 -4.68 12.71
C GLU A 547 -30.11 -4.00 11.43
N PHE A 548 -29.19 -3.86 10.47
CA PHE A 548 -29.45 -3.37 9.13
C PHE A 548 -29.73 -4.53 8.19
N ARG A 549 -30.72 -4.37 7.31
CA ARG A 549 -30.91 -5.25 6.16
C ARG A 549 -30.60 -4.46 4.89
N PRO A 550 -29.37 -4.57 4.35
CA PRO A 550 -29.01 -3.93 3.10
C PRO A 550 -29.73 -4.62 1.92
N THR A 551 -29.65 -4.00 0.74
CA THR A 551 -30.20 -4.51 -0.53
C THR A 551 -29.60 -5.85 -0.96
N ASP A 552 -28.44 -6.23 -0.42
CA ASP A 552 -27.80 -7.55 -0.63
C ASP A 552 -28.49 -8.69 0.16
N GLY A 553 -29.44 -8.37 1.03
CA GLY A 553 -30.23 -9.34 1.80
C GLY A 553 -29.51 -9.93 3.01
N VAL A 554 -28.25 -9.57 3.27
CA VAL A 554 -27.46 -10.10 4.40
C VAL A 554 -27.55 -9.16 5.60
N PRO A 555 -28.18 -9.56 6.73
CA PRO A 555 -28.28 -8.70 7.89
C PRO A 555 -26.90 -8.31 8.43
N ARG A 556 -26.68 -7.01 8.65
CA ARG A 556 -25.47 -6.48 9.29
C ARG A 556 -25.85 -5.90 10.64
N VAL A 557 -25.19 -6.35 11.71
CA VAL A 557 -25.44 -5.83 13.05
C VAL A 557 -24.37 -4.81 13.39
N PHE A 558 -24.78 -3.56 13.57
CA PHE A 558 -23.94 -2.56 14.21
C PHE A 558 -24.14 -2.66 15.72
N THR A 559 -23.07 -2.71 16.50
CA THR A 559 -23.14 -2.89 17.96
C THR A 559 -22.10 -2.04 18.66
N GLY A 560 -22.49 -1.44 19.79
CA GLY A 560 -21.61 -0.95 20.81
C GLY A 560 -20.98 -2.10 21.59
N ILE A 561 -20.16 -1.74 22.57
CA ILE A 561 -19.31 -2.68 23.30
C ILE A 561 -20.07 -3.46 24.38
N ALA A 562 -21.09 -2.87 25.01
CA ALA A 562 -21.99 -3.48 26.00
C ALA A 562 -23.47 -3.30 25.59
N PRO A 563 -23.93 -3.95 24.51
CA PRO A 563 -25.23 -3.69 23.88
C PRO A 563 -26.47 -4.09 24.72
N ALA A 564 -26.29 -4.71 25.88
CA ALA A 564 -27.36 -5.02 26.84
C ALA A 564 -27.31 -4.18 28.12
N ALA A 565 -26.31 -3.28 28.26
CA ALA A 565 -26.24 -2.34 29.37
C ALA A 565 -27.35 -1.28 29.27
N LYS A 566 -27.74 -0.74 30.43
CA LYS A 566 -28.71 0.35 30.54
C LYS A 566 -28.01 1.66 30.88
N LEU A 567 -28.38 2.74 30.21
CA LEU A 567 -27.73 4.04 30.30
C LEU A 567 -28.58 5.03 31.09
N HIS A 568 -27.94 5.70 32.03
CA HIS A 568 -28.44 6.93 32.66
C HIS A 568 -27.72 8.11 32.04
N VAL A 569 -28.42 8.93 31.27
CA VAL A 569 -27.78 10.05 30.57
C VAL A 569 -28.00 11.34 31.35
N TYR A 570 -26.90 12.04 31.62
CA TYR A 570 -26.88 13.35 32.27
C TYR A 570 -26.32 14.37 31.28
N LYS A 571 -27.17 15.30 30.83
CA LYS A 571 -26.72 16.45 30.04
C LYS A 571 -25.98 17.43 30.96
N VAL A 572 -24.66 17.43 30.89
CA VAL A 572 -23.75 18.31 31.65
C VAL A 572 -22.94 19.23 30.73
N LEU A 573 -23.12 19.10 29.41
CA LEU A 573 -22.63 20.01 28.40
C LEU A 573 -23.82 20.64 27.65
N ALA A 574 -23.75 21.94 27.37
CA ALA A 574 -24.75 22.64 26.58
C ALA A 574 -24.65 22.28 25.08
N ASP A 575 -25.56 22.80 24.26
CA ASP A 575 -25.61 22.48 22.82
C ASP A 575 -24.42 23.04 22.02
N ASP A 576 -23.66 23.97 22.61
CA ASP A 576 -22.39 24.47 22.08
C ASP A 576 -21.17 23.63 22.54
N GLY A 577 -21.40 22.54 23.27
CA GLY A 577 -20.36 21.67 23.81
C GLY A 577 -19.70 22.18 25.10
N THR A 578 -20.10 23.33 25.61
CA THR A 578 -19.51 23.90 26.83
C THR A 578 -20.07 23.27 28.10
N GLY A 579 -19.18 22.97 29.04
CA GLY A 579 -19.50 22.36 30.33
C GLY A 579 -19.21 23.26 31.51
N ARG A 580 -19.77 22.92 32.67
CA ARG A 580 -19.43 23.56 33.95
C ARG A 580 -19.30 22.49 35.03
N ASP A 581 -18.28 22.60 35.87
CA ASP A 581 -18.05 21.68 36.99
C ASP A 581 -19.28 21.52 37.87
N ALA A 582 -20.02 22.61 38.12
CA ALA A 582 -21.24 22.57 38.91
C ALA A 582 -22.33 21.65 38.31
N TRP A 583 -22.43 21.55 36.99
CA TRP A 583 -23.38 20.65 36.32
C TRP A 583 -22.93 19.20 36.41
N ILE A 584 -21.62 18.96 36.30
CA ILE A 584 -21.02 17.64 36.43
C ILE A 584 -21.17 17.14 37.87
N ILE A 585 -20.79 17.94 38.87
CA ILE A 585 -20.94 17.64 40.30
C ILE A 585 -22.41 17.37 40.64
N LYS A 586 -23.35 18.16 40.12
CA LYS A 586 -24.79 17.92 40.29
C LYS A 586 -25.22 16.53 39.80
N ALA A 587 -24.67 16.06 38.68
CA ALA A 587 -24.92 14.71 38.19
C ALA A 587 -24.31 13.65 39.10
N LEU A 588 -23.06 13.85 39.57
CA LEU A 588 -22.38 12.92 40.48
C LEU A 588 -23.13 12.78 41.82
N ASP A 589 -23.61 13.90 42.40
CA ASP A 589 -24.44 13.93 43.60
C ASP A 589 -25.72 13.11 43.42
N HIS A 590 -26.37 13.26 42.26
CA HIS A 590 -27.57 12.49 41.95
C HIS A 590 -27.29 10.99 41.80
N ILE A 591 -26.19 10.61 41.15
CA ILE A 591 -25.77 9.21 41.01
C ILE A 591 -25.51 8.58 42.39
N ALA A 592 -24.75 9.27 43.24
CA ALA A 592 -24.47 8.84 44.60
C ALA A 592 -25.77 8.66 45.41
N GLU A 593 -26.71 9.61 45.26
CA GLU A 593 -28.01 9.56 45.92
C GLU A 593 -28.89 8.39 45.42
N VAL A 594 -28.95 8.13 44.11
CA VAL A 594 -29.69 6.99 43.53
C VAL A 594 -29.18 5.67 44.12
N ASN A 595 -27.86 5.48 44.16
CA ASN A 595 -27.24 4.28 44.73
C ASN A 595 -27.50 4.18 46.24
N ARG A 596 -27.36 5.30 46.97
CA ARG A 596 -27.61 5.35 48.42
C ARG A 596 -29.05 5.00 48.76
N ARG A 597 -30.04 5.58 48.08
CA ARG A 597 -31.48 5.28 48.30
C ARG A 597 -31.80 3.82 48.04
N ALA A 598 -31.17 3.22 47.03
CA ALA A 598 -31.39 1.82 46.70
C ALA A 598 -30.72 0.85 47.69
N GLY A 599 -29.79 1.32 48.53
CA GLY A 599 -28.99 0.50 49.44
C GLY A 599 -27.99 -0.43 48.74
N GLN A 600 -27.83 -0.29 47.42
CA GLN A 600 -26.93 -1.07 46.57
C GLN A 600 -26.56 -0.27 45.31
N LEU A 601 -25.50 -0.68 44.60
CA LEU A 601 -25.11 -0.04 43.34
C LEU A 601 -26.14 -0.36 42.24
N VAL A 602 -26.92 0.65 41.86
CA VAL A 602 -27.80 0.64 40.69
C VAL A 602 -27.02 1.11 39.46
N ILE A 603 -26.30 2.23 39.61
CA ILE A 603 -25.38 2.78 38.62
C ILE A 603 -23.97 2.31 39.00
N HIS A 604 -23.40 1.44 38.16
CA HIS A 604 -22.17 0.71 38.45
C HIS A 604 -20.92 1.47 38.02
N GLY A 605 -21.05 2.35 37.04
CA GLY A 605 -19.96 3.18 36.56
C GLY A 605 -20.45 4.43 35.84
N VAL A 606 -19.52 5.33 35.58
CA VAL A 606 -19.74 6.63 34.96
C VAL A 606 -18.67 6.89 33.89
N ASN A 607 -19.11 7.32 32.71
CA ASN A 607 -18.28 7.78 31.62
C ASN A 607 -18.33 9.31 31.52
N LEU A 608 -17.16 9.95 31.57
CA LEU A 608 -16.98 11.36 31.29
C LEU A 608 -16.06 11.51 30.08
N SER A 609 -16.67 11.74 28.92
CA SER A 609 -15.95 11.99 27.66
C SER A 609 -15.67 13.50 27.48
N LEU A 610 -15.29 14.14 28.58
CA LEU A 610 -15.08 15.59 28.71
C LEU A 610 -13.90 15.85 29.64
N GLY A 611 -13.31 17.04 29.51
CA GLY A 611 -12.20 17.50 30.31
C GLY A 611 -11.79 18.89 29.90
N GLY A 612 -10.84 19.47 30.62
CA GLY A 612 -10.35 20.81 30.33
C GLY A 612 -9.05 21.14 31.04
N PRO A 613 -8.50 22.34 30.75
CA PRO A 613 -7.35 22.85 31.47
C PRO A 613 -7.72 23.11 32.94
N PHE A 614 -6.74 22.98 33.83
CA PHE A 614 -6.88 23.37 35.23
C PHE A 614 -5.72 24.28 35.65
N ASP A 615 -5.99 25.17 36.59
CA ASP A 615 -4.97 26.08 37.13
C ASP A 615 -4.11 25.37 38.18
N GLN A 616 -2.90 24.99 37.75
CA GLN A 616 -1.90 24.33 38.59
C GLN A 616 -1.39 25.21 39.74
N SER A 617 -1.56 26.54 39.66
CA SER A 617 -1.19 27.45 40.75
C SER A 617 -2.19 27.40 41.91
N VAL A 618 -3.41 26.92 41.66
CA VAL A 618 -4.49 26.87 42.65
C VAL A 618 -4.64 25.48 43.24
N PHE A 619 -4.60 24.43 42.41
CA PHE A 619 -4.73 23.04 42.85
C PHE A 619 -3.67 22.15 42.21
N GLY A 620 -3.11 21.22 43.00
CA GLY A 620 -2.32 20.12 42.46
C GLY A 620 -3.17 19.19 41.58
N CYS A 621 -2.52 18.46 40.66
CA CYS A 621 -3.19 17.49 39.80
C CYS A 621 -4.13 16.56 40.59
N GLY A 622 -5.36 16.35 40.12
CA GLY A 622 -6.31 15.43 40.76
C GLY A 622 -6.93 15.92 42.08
N HIS A 623 -6.81 17.21 42.39
CA HIS A 623 -7.34 17.83 43.62
C HIS A 623 -8.35 18.95 43.35
N SER A 624 -8.82 19.12 42.11
CA SER A 624 -9.95 20.02 41.82
C SER A 624 -11.21 19.58 42.61
N PRO A 625 -12.18 20.48 42.83
CA PRO A 625 -13.46 20.11 43.42
C PRO A 625 -14.14 18.96 42.67
N LEU A 626 -14.07 18.97 41.33
CA LEU A 626 -14.59 17.91 40.49
C LEU A 626 -13.87 16.58 40.74
N CYS A 627 -12.53 16.56 40.75
CA CYS A 627 -11.75 15.37 41.07
C CYS A 627 -12.05 14.82 42.47
N THR A 628 -12.31 15.70 43.44
CA THR A 628 -12.67 15.30 44.81
C THR A 628 -14.00 14.56 44.86
N GLU A 629 -15.03 15.05 44.16
CA GLU A 629 -16.31 14.36 44.08
C GLU A 629 -16.25 13.07 43.25
N LEU A 630 -15.45 13.04 42.17
CA LEU A 630 -15.20 11.80 41.42
C LEU A 630 -14.49 10.75 42.28
N ARG A 631 -13.50 11.13 43.09
CA ARG A 631 -12.85 10.24 44.06
C ARG A 631 -13.85 9.73 45.09
N ARG A 632 -14.75 10.59 45.57
CA ARG A 632 -15.79 10.20 46.52
C ARG A 632 -16.72 9.16 45.90
N LEU A 633 -17.12 9.34 44.65
CA LEU A 633 -17.95 8.38 43.91
C LEU A 633 -17.22 7.05 43.68
N TRP A 634 -15.92 7.11 43.33
CA TRP A 634 -15.04 5.94 43.24
C TRP A 634 -15.03 5.14 44.53
N ARG A 635 -14.84 5.81 45.68
CA ARG A 635 -14.84 5.16 47.00
C ARG A 635 -16.19 4.57 47.42
N GLN A 636 -17.28 4.96 46.77
CA GLN A 636 -18.60 4.33 46.97
C GLN A 636 -18.77 3.06 46.12
N GLY A 637 -17.74 2.67 45.35
CA GLY A 637 -17.74 1.47 44.52
C GLY A 637 -18.13 1.70 43.05
N VAL A 638 -18.42 2.95 42.66
CA VAL A 638 -18.78 3.30 41.29
C VAL A 638 -17.52 3.49 40.45
N VAL A 639 -17.44 2.81 39.32
CA VAL A 639 -16.28 2.89 38.43
C VAL A 639 -16.29 4.21 37.65
N VAL A 640 -15.17 4.92 37.61
CA VAL A 640 -15.04 6.21 36.89
C VAL A 640 -14.10 6.07 35.69
N VAL A 641 -14.60 6.37 34.49
CA VAL A 641 -13.84 6.36 33.23
C VAL A 641 -13.84 7.75 32.62
N LEU A 642 -12.64 8.26 32.32
CA LEU A 642 -12.38 9.64 31.89
C LEU A 642 -11.61 9.64 30.56
N ALA A 643 -11.98 10.53 29.64
CA ALA A 643 -11.17 10.81 28.47
C ALA A 643 -9.86 11.54 28.87
N ALA A 644 -8.72 11.15 28.31
CA ALA A 644 -7.43 11.71 28.70
C ALA A 644 -7.21 13.19 28.30
N GLY A 645 -7.97 13.69 27.32
CA GLY A 645 -7.79 15.01 26.71
C GLY A 645 -7.30 14.92 25.27
N ASN A 646 -7.46 16.02 24.51
CA ASN A 646 -7.08 16.12 23.10
C ASN A 646 -5.98 17.16 22.86
N GLU A 647 -5.27 17.54 23.92
CA GLU A 647 -4.24 18.58 23.96
C GLU A 647 -2.83 18.00 23.71
N GLY A 648 -2.71 16.75 23.27
CA GLY A 648 -1.42 16.14 22.94
C GLY A 648 -0.73 16.77 21.73
N PHE A 649 -1.47 17.55 20.95
CA PHE A 649 -0.98 18.37 19.85
C PHE A 649 -1.65 19.74 19.92
N ALA A 650 -0.86 20.80 19.85
CA ALA A 650 -1.37 22.17 19.94
C ALA A 650 -0.60 23.10 19.00
N THR A 651 -1.29 24.14 18.52
CA THR A 651 -0.67 25.26 17.82
C THR A 651 -0.35 26.36 18.83
N LEU A 652 0.93 26.56 19.13
CA LEU A 652 1.41 27.58 20.04
C LEU A 652 1.62 28.89 19.27
N GLN A 653 1.09 30.00 19.79
CA GLN A 653 1.35 31.32 19.24
C GLN A 653 2.67 31.86 19.79
N THR A 654 3.66 32.08 18.92
CA THR A 654 4.95 32.69 19.29
C THR A 654 5.08 34.09 18.69
N LEU A 655 6.10 34.83 19.11
CA LEU A 655 6.45 36.14 18.53
C LEU A 655 6.78 36.03 17.02
N GLU A 656 7.15 34.85 16.55
CA GLU A 656 7.51 34.54 15.16
C GLU A 656 6.34 33.92 14.37
N GLY A 657 5.18 33.76 15.01
CA GLY A 657 3.97 33.16 14.42
C GLY A 657 3.55 31.84 15.09
N PRO A 658 2.50 31.18 14.57
CA PRO A 658 2.02 29.91 15.09
C PRO A 658 3.02 28.78 14.79
N ILE A 659 3.37 28.00 15.82
CA ILE A 659 4.15 26.77 15.69
C ILE A 659 3.28 25.58 16.11
N GLU A 660 3.35 24.49 15.37
CA GLU A 660 2.70 23.24 15.74
C GLU A 660 3.65 22.41 16.60
N ALA A 661 3.17 21.95 17.76
CA ALA A 661 3.97 21.18 18.69
C ALA A 661 3.20 19.98 19.26
N ASN A 662 3.91 18.87 19.41
CA ASN A 662 3.46 17.79 20.28
C ASN A 662 3.68 18.23 21.73
N MET A 663 2.63 18.12 22.54
CA MET A 663 2.66 18.50 23.94
C MET A 663 2.78 17.24 24.79
N ASP A 664 3.86 17.18 25.57
CA ASP A 664 3.94 16.30 26.73
C ASP A 664 3.33 17.03 27.95
N LEU A 665 3.03 16.30 29.03
CA LEU A 665 2.38 16.84 30.24
C LEU A 665 1.00 17.47 29.98
N SER A 666 0.25 16.94 29.01
CA SER A 666 -1.00 17.53 28.53
C SER A 666 -2.25 16.88 29.14
N ILE A 667 -2.10 16.00 30.14
CA ILE A 667 -3.24 15.38 30.85
C ILE A 667 -3.93 16.44 31.73
N GLY A 668 -5.14 16.81 31.32
CA GLY A 668 -5.98 17.81 31.99
C GLY A 668 -6.84 17.25 33.13
N ASP A 669 -7.72 18.11 33.63
CA ASP A 669 -8.72 17.75 34.65
C ASP A 669 -10.02 17.28 33.96
N PRO A 670 -10.72 16.25 34.47
CA PRO A 670 -10.41 15.46 35.67
C PRO A 670 -9.52 14.24 35.42
N ALA A 671 -9.00 14.04 34.20
CA ALA A 671 -8.23 12.84 33.82
C ALA A 671 -6.92 12.65 34.61
N ASN A 672 -6.40 13.73 35.19
CA ASN A 672 -5.27 13.74 36.12
C ASN A 672 -5.60 13.12 37.51
N LEU A 673 -6.84 12.70 37.78
CA LEU A 673 -7.23 11.99 38.99
C LEU A 673 -6.60 10.59 39.05
N GLU A 674 -5.95 10.27 40.18
CA GLU A 674 -5.24 9.00 40.35
C GLU A 674 -6.16 7.80 40.31
N ASP A 675 -7.23 7.86 41.11
CA ASP A 675 -8.17 6.77 41.33
C ASP A 675 -8.84 6.32 40.01
N ALA A 676 -9.37 7.29 39.25
CA ALA A 676 -10.12 7.05 38.02
C ALA A 676 -9.30 6.48 36.86
N ILE A 677 -9.99 5.93 35.86
CA ILE A 677 -9.39 5.35 34.65
C ILE A 677 -9.38 6.41 33.55
N ALA A 678 -8.20 6.97 33.25
CA ALA A 678 -7.97 7.89 32.15
C ALA A 678 -7.59 7.14 30.87
N VAL A 679 -8.25 7.47 29.78
CA VAL A 679 -8.20 6.71 28.53
C VAL A 679 -7.67 7.58 27.38
N GLY A 680 -6.51 7.21 26.85
CA GLY A 680 -5.96 7.80 25.62
C GLY A 680 -6.52 7.16 24.35
N SER A 681 -6.22 7.75 23.19
CA SER A 681 -6.79 7.38 21.89
C SER A 681 -5.77 6.64 21.00
N THR A 682 -6.25 5.63 20.28
CA THR A 682 -5.52 4.93 19.21
C THR A 682 -6.40 4.72 17.98
N HIS A 683 -5.77 4.36 16.86
CA HIS A 683 -6.48 3.98 15.63
C HIS A 683 -7.40 2.77 15.82
N LYS A 684 -8.61 2.83 15.25
CA LYS A 684 -9.67 1.83 15.46
C LYS A 684 -9.39 0.40 14.99
N THR A 685 -8.53 0.19 13.99
CA THR A 685 -8.26 -1.15 13.40
C THR A 685 -6.79 -1.58 13.38
N ARG A 686 -5.88 -0.63 13.53
CA ARG A 686 -4.43 -0.87 13.40
C ARG A 686 -3.65 -0.14 14.49
N PRO A 687 -4.01 -0.36 15.77
CA PRO A 687 -3.38 0.34 16.88
C PRO A 687 -1.86 0.05 16.99
N HIS A 688 -1.42 -1.15 16.59
CA HIS A 688 -0.01 -1.52 16.57
C HIS A 688 0.79 -0.83 15.45
N THR A 689 0.14 -0.52 14.30
CA THR A 689 0.78 0.13 13.15
C THR A 689 0.81 1.65 13.32
N TYR A 690 -0.36 2.26 13.55
CA TYR A 690 -0.48 3.72 13.62
C TYR A 690 -0.16 4.27 15.01
N GLY A 691 -0.20 3.43 16.06
CA GLY A 691 0.13 3.85 17.41
C GLY A 691 -0.92 4.77 18.03
N ILE A 692 -0.45 5.59 18.97
CA ILE A 692 -1.28 6.53 19.73
C ILE A 692 -1.66 7.71 18.83
N SER A 693 -2.93 8.10 18.82
CA SER A 693 -3.42 9.21 18.02
C SER A 693 -2.68 10.51 18.38
N TYR A 694 -2.30 11.30 17.39
CA TYR A 694 -1.44 12.47 17.59
C TYR A 694 -2.05 13.48 18.59
N PHE A 695 -3.37 13.68 18.55
CA PHE A 695 -4.10 14.57 19.46
C PHE A 695 -4.24 14.04 20.89
N SER A 696 -4.07 12.73 21.14
CA SER A 696 -4.32 12.14 22.45
C SER A 696 -3.39 12.77 23.48
N SER A 697 -3.94 13.29 24.58
CA SER A 697 -3.12 13.85 25.65
C SER A 697 -2.16 12.83 26.23
N ARG A 698 -0.96 13.30 26.56
CA ARG A 698 0.20 12.50 26.97
C ARG A 698 0.63 12.90 28.36
N GLY A 699 0.92 11.89 29.17
CA GLY A 699 1.49 12.13 30.48
C GLY A 699 3.00 12.35 30.46
N PRO A 700 3.65 12.24 31.64
CA PRO A 700 2.99 12.06 32.93
C PRO A 700 2.07 13.26 33.26
N THR A 701 1.25 13.16 34.30
CA THR A 701 0.59 14.36 34.83
C THR A 701 1.64 15.40 35.25
N ALA A 702 1.24 16.67 35.44
CA ALA A 702 2.20 17.72 35.80
C ALA A 702 2.96 17.47 37.12
N ASP A 703 2.42 16.60 38.00
CA ASP A 703 3.08 16.12 39.23
C ASP A 703 3.85 14.79 39.07
N GLY A 704 3.97 14.26 37.85
CA GLY A 704 4.81 13.10 37.53
C GLY A 704 4.12 11.72 37.59
N ARG A 705 2.83 11.64 37.91
CA ARG A 705 2.09 10.36 37.92
C ARG A 705 1.87 9.82 36.50
N GLN A 706 1.86 8.50 36.37
CA GLN A 706 1.65 7.85 35.07
C GLN A 706 0.18 7.94 34.65
N LYS A 707 -0.07 8.70 33.59
CA LYS A 707 -1.34 8.80 32.85
C LYS A 707 -1.03 8.92 31.35
N PRO A 708 -1.96 8.59 30.43
CA PRO A 708 -3.22 7.89 30.69
C PRO A 708 -2.97 6.48 31.25
N ASP A 709 -3.98 5.88 31.89
CA ASP A 709 -3.82 4.53 32.44
C ASP A 709 -3.74 3.48 31.32
N LEU A 710 -4.45 3.69 30.21
CA LEU A 710 -4.47 2.82 29.04
C LEU A 710 -4.95 3.58 27.78
N VAL A 711 -4.97 2.92 26.64
CA VAL A 711 -5.50 3.49 25.38
C VAL A 711 -6.56 2.61 24.74
N ALA A 712 -7.52 3.22 24.04
CA ALA A 712 -8.58 2.52 23.33
C ALA A 712 -8.91 3.18 21.98
N PRO A 713 -9.63 2.50 21.07
CA PRO A 713 -10.05 3.08 19.79
C PRO A 713 -10.75 4.43 19.96
N GLY A 714 -10.15 5.50 19.44
CA GLY A 714 -10.71 6.85 19.52
C GLY A 714 -10.57 7.67 18.23
N GLU A 715 -9.90 7.14 17.21
CA GLU A 715 -9.75 7.80 15.91
C GLU A 715 -10.74 7.25 14.88
N ARG A 716 -11.47 8.17 14.23
CA ARG A 716 -12.47 7.89 13.19
C ARG A 716 -13.50 6.86 13.65
N VAL A 717 -13.94 6.94 14.90
CA VAL A 717 -14.93 6.00 15.45
C VAL A 717 -16.30 6.36 14.89
N ARG A 718 -16.94 5.40 14.22
CA ARG A 718 -18.32 5.55 13.78
C ARG A 718 -19.28 5.23 14.94
N SER A 719 -20.26 6.09 15.18
CA SER A 719 -21.35 5.86 16.14
C SER A 719 -22.54 6.77 15.79
N CYS A 720 -23.56 6.77 16.66
CA CYS A 720 -24.86 7.40 16.43
C CYS A 720 -24.74 8.88 16.05
N ARG A 721 -25.49 9.26 15.03
CA ARG A 721 -25.70 10.64 14.63
C ARG A 721 -26.94 11.18 15.33
N HIS A 722 -26.84 12.36 15.96
CA HIS A 722 -27.95 12.94 16.73
C HIS A 722 -29.05 13.53 15.84
N ASP A 723 -28.67 14.22 14.77
CA ASP A 723 -29.52 14.84 13.75
C ASP A 723 -29.92 13.84 12.64
N TRP A 724 -30.03 12.55 12.99
CA TRP A 724 -30.36 11.51 12.03
C TRP A 724 -31.71 11.77 11.35
N VAL A 725 -31.76 11.53 10.04
CA VAL A 725 -32.96 11.73 9.23
C VAL A 725 -33.72 10.42 9.12
N LYS A 726 -35.03 10.44 9.37
CA LYS A 726 -35.91 9.33 9.02
C LYS A 726 -35.96 9.26 7.49
N GLY A 727 -35.43 8.19 6.89
CA GLY A 727 -35.24 8.09 5.44
C GLY A 727 -36.47 8.53 4.63
N ASN A 728 -36.26 9.41 3.65
CA ASN A 728 -37.29 9.77 2.68
C ASN A 728 -37.45 8.63 1.68
N GLY A 729 -38.39 7.73 1.93
CA GLY A 729 -38.85 6.82 0.88
C GLY A 729 -39.51 7.65 -0.22
N GLY A 730 -39.01 7.57 -1.45
CA GLY A 730 -39.71 8.13 -2.60
C GLY A 730 -41.17 7.65 -2.59
N ASN A 731 -42.11 8.59 -2.79
CA ASN A 731 -43.57 8.38 -2.81
C ASN A 731 -44.28 8.15 -1.47
N GLY A 732 -43.90 8.87 -0.40
CA GLY A 732 -44.78 9.04 0.77
C GLY A 732 -44.89 7.84 1.72
N ALA A 733 -44.04 6.83 1.55
CA ALA A 733 -43.81 5.79 2.55
C ALA A 733 -42.53 6.12 3.34
N ALA A 734 -42.55 5.99 4.67
CA ALA A 734 -41.34 6.15 5.48
C ALA A 734 -40.31 5.09 5.07
N GLY A 735 -39.19 5.51 4.49
CA GLY A 735 -38.11 4.62 4.08
C GLY A 735 -37.28 4.19 5.30
N THR A 736 -36.67 3.01 5.24
CA THR A 736 -35.67 2.59 6.24
C THR A 736 -34.44 3.49 6.10
N PRO A 737 -34.02 4.22 7.15
CA PRO A 737 -32.84 5.08 7.08
C PRO A 737 -31.58 4.26 6.77
N SER A 738 -30.70 4.82 5.92
CA SER A 738 -29.43 4.20 5.57
C SER A 738 -28.44 4.24 6.73
N ALA A 739 -27.32 3.52 6.61
CA ALA A 739 -26.25 3.59 7.62
C ALA A 739 -25.59 4.98 7.64
N GLU A 740 -25.53 5.69 6.51
CA GLU A 740 -25.02 7.06 6.45
C GLU A 740 -25.95 8.08 7.14
N ASP A 741 -27.26 7.84 7.15
CA ASP A 741 -28.22 8.72 7.81
C ASP A 741 -28.15 8.60 9.35
N LEU A 742 -27.79 7.42 9.84
CA LEU A 742 -27.82 7.09 11.28
C LEU A 742 -26.47 7.24 11.98
N TYR A 743 -25.35 7.28 11.25
CA TYR A 743 -24.05 7.26 11.88
C TYR A 743 -23.09 8.31 11.34
N VAL A 744 -22.23 8.81 12.23
CA VAL A 744 -21.18 9.79 11.93
C VAL A 744 -19.85 9.31 12.52
N GLU A 745 -18.75 9.64 11.84
CA GLU A 745 -17.40 9.40 12.37
C GLU A 745 -16.91 10.59 13.19
N MET A 746 -16.40 10.34 14.39
CA MET A 746 -15.77 11.34 15.25
C MET A 746 -14.40 10.82 15.74
N SER A 747 -13.50 11.75 16.06
CA SER A 747 -12.18 11.41 16.61
C SER A 747 -11.95 12.18 17.91
N GLY A 748 -11.42 11.49 18.92
CA GLY A 748 -11.11 12.07 20.21
C GLY A 748 -10.88 11.00 21.28
N THR A 749 -10.20 11.35 22.36
CA THR A 749 -10.16 10.51 23.57
C THR A 749 -11.57 10.31 24.15
N SER A 750 -12.49 11.22 23.85
CA SER A 750 -13.92 11.13 24.08
C SER A 750 -14.62 9.93 23.42
N MET A 751 -14.06 9.39 22.33
CA MET A 751 -14.54 8.14 21.71
C MET A 751 -13.80 6.92 22.26
N ALA A 752 -12.60 7.09 22.82
CA ALA A 752 -11.85 6.01 23.45
C ALA A 752 -12.41 5.63 24.83
N ALA A 753 -12.73 6.61 25.68
CA ALA A 753 -13.34 6.40 27.00
C ALA A 753 -14.59 5.50 26.98
N PRO A 754 -15.59 5.70 26.09
CA PRO A 754 -16.78 4.84 26.05
C PRO A 754 -16.48 3.40 25.61
N HIS A 755 -15.41 3.14 24.85
CA HIS A 755 -15.01 1.76 24.59
C HIS A 755 -14.62 1.05 25.90
N VAL A 756 -13.89 1.73 26.78
CA VAL A 756 -13.46 1.18 28.07
C VAL A 756 -14.64 1.05 29.02
N SER A 757 -15.52 2.05 29.07
CA SER A 757 -16.79 1.96 29.82
C SER A 757 -17.62 0.76 29.39
N GLY A 758 -17.73 0.53 28.07
CA GLY A 758 -18.40 -0.65 27.53
C GLY A 758 -17.69 -1.96 27.89
N ILE A 759 -16.36 -2.03 27.82
CA ILE A 759 -15.59 -3.22 28.24
C ILE A 759 -15.90 -3.56 29.69
N LEU A 760 -15.88 -2.57 30.58
CA LEU A 760 -16.13 -2.75 32.00
C LEU A 760 -17.58 -3.14 32.29
N ALA A 761 -18.55 -2.53 31.62
CA ALA A 761 -19.96 -2.91 31.73
C ALA A 761 -20.18 -4.36 31.24
N SER A 762 -19.58 -4.73 30.12
CA SER A 762 -19.61 -6.10 29.59
C SER A 762 -18.96 -7.10 30.54
N PHE A 763 -17.78 -6.78 31.07
CA PHE A 763 -17.07 -7.62 32.03
C PHE A 763 -17.90 -7.84 33.30
N LEU A 764 -18.40 -6.77 33.92
CA LEU A 764 -19.21 -6.85 35.14
C LEU A 764 -20.51 -7.64 34.94
N SER A 765 -21.06 -7.66 33.72
CA SER A 765 -22.24 -8.48 33.42
C SER A 765 -21.96 -9.99 33.51
N ALA A 766 -20.71 -10.42 33.22
CA ALA A 766 -20.25 -11.80 33.28
C ALA A 766 -19.53 -12.16 34.59
N ARG A 767 -19.00 -11.16 35.31
CA ARG A 767 -18.24 -11.29 36.56
C ARG A 767 -18.75 -10.28 37.60
N ARG A 768 -19.90 -10.60 38.20
CA ARG A 768 -20.62 -9.69 39.11
C ARG A 768 -19.93 -9.52 40.46
N GLU A 769 -19.05 -10.42 40.83
CA GLU A 769 -18.25 -10.37 42.05
C GLU A 769 -17.27 -9.19 42.12
N PHE A 770 -17.02 -8.50 40.99
CA PHE A 770 -16.20 -7.27 40.96
C PHE A 770 -17.04 -5.99 41.10
N ILE A 771 -18.37 -6.08 41.18
CA ILE A 771 -19.23 -4.92 41.38
C ILE A 771 -18.94 -4.29 42.75
N GLY A 772 -18.63 -3.00 42.77
CA GLY A 772 -18.28 -2.28 43.99
C GLY A 772 -16.81 -2.33 44.38
N GLU A 773 -15.96 -3.02 43.61
CA GLU A 773 -14.51 -3.12 43.84
C GLU A 773 -13.69 -2.42 42.73
N PRO A 774 -13.80 -1.08 42.57
CA PRO A 774 -13.24 -0.38 41.42
C PRO A 774 -11.71 -0.43 41.37
N ASP A 775 -11.02 -0.46 42.52
CA ASP A 775 -9.55 -0.60 42.58
C ASP A 775 -9.08 -1.95 42.01
N ARG A 776 -9.73 -3.04 42.43
CA ARG A 776 -9.43 -4.40 41.95
C ARG A 776 -9.78 -4.55 40.48
N LEU A 777 -10.92 -3.97 40.06
CA LEU A 777 -11.34 -3.96 38.65
C LEU A 777 -10.35 -3.19 37.77
N LYS A 778 -9.88 -2.01 38.21
CA LYS A 778 -8.85 -1.22 37.51
C LYS A 778 -7.54 -2.00 37.40
N ALA A 779 -7.06 -2.60 38.49
CA ALA A 779 -5.84 -3.41 38.47
C ALA A 779 -5.94 -4.57 37.47
N LEU A 780 -7.07 -5.29 37.44
CA LEU A 780 -7.33 -6.37 36.51
C LEU A 780 -7.38 -5.88 35.05
N LEU A 781 -8.07 -4.76 34.79
CA LEU A 781 -8.14 -4.14 33.47
C LEU A 781 -6.73 -3.83 32.94
N LEU A 782 -5.91 -3.16 33.74
CA LEU A 782 -4.55 -2.76 33.35
C LEU A 782 -3.62 -3.97 33.15
N ALA A 783 -3.73 -5.00 33.97
CA ALA A 783 -2.99 -6.25 33.79
C ALA A 783 -3.40 -7.01 32.51
N SER A 784 -4.64 -6.79 32.05
CA SER A 784 -5.22 -7.45 30.88
C SER A 784 -5.00 -6.70 29.57
N CYS A 785 -4.35 -5.54 29.60
CA CYS A 785 -3.97 -4.81 28.40
C CYS A 785 -2.90 -5.55 27.57
N THR A 786 -2.87 -5.23 26.29
CA THR A 786 -1.85 -5.63 25.32
C THR A 786 -0.93 -4.44 25.07
N ASP A 787 0.35 -4.58 25.39
CA ASP A 787 1.36 -3.55 25.16
C ASP A 787 1.52 -3.27 23.66
N LEU A 788 1.39 -2.00 23.26
CA LEU A 788 1.57 -1.55 21.88
C LEU A 788 3.03 -1.19 21.54
N GLN A 789 3.97 -1.42 22.47
CA GLN A 789 5.39 -1.08 22.34
C GLN A 789 5.59 0.41 22.06
N ARG A 790 4.96 1.26 22.88
CA ARG A 790 5.05 2.73 22.83
C ARG A 790 5.50 3.29 24.18
N HIS A 791 5.82 4.58 24.21
CA HIS A 791 6.25 5.22 25.46
C HIS A 791 5.12 5.16 26.51
N ARG A 792 5.44 4.75 27.74
CA ARG A 792 4.46 4.52 28.83
C ARG A 792 3.52 5.70 29.07
N PRO A 793 4.02 6.95 29.19
CA PRO A 793 3.15 8.14 29.28
C PRO A 793 2.24 8.43 28.10
N GLN A 794 2.36 7.71 26.97
CA GLN A 794 1.48 7.85 25.82
C GLN A 794 0.45 6.72 25.75
N GLN A 795 0.86 5.48 26.04
CA GLN A 795 0.00 4.30 25.89
C GLN A 795 -0.58 3.74 27.20
N GLY A 796 -0.07 4.17 28.36
CA GLY A 796 -0.39 3.56 29.64
C GLY A 796 -0.04 2.08 29.68
N ALA A 797 -0.99 1.23 30.07
CA ALA A 797 -0.90 -0.22 30.04
C ALA A 797 -1.05 -0.84 28.63
N GLY A 798 -1.39 -0.03 27.63
CA GLY A 798 -1.65 -0.47 26.26
C GLY A 798 -3.14 -0.65 25.98
N LEU A 799 -3.47 -1.52 25.04
CA LEU A 799 -4.83 -1.71 24.54
C LEU A 799 -5.59 -2.76 25.36
N PRO A 800 -6.78 -2.48 25.93
CA PRO A 800 -7.53 -3.44 26.72
C PRO A 800 -8.04 -4.59 25.85
N ASN A 801 -8.06 -5.79 26.43
CA ASN A 801 -8.56 -7.00 25.78
C ASN A 801 -9.57 -7.68 26.70
N LEU A 802 -10.86 -7.58 26.35
CA LEU A 802 -11.95 -8.08 27.20
C LEU A 802 -11.89 -9.60 27.39
N THR A 803 -11.57 -10.35 26.34
CA THR A 803 -11.45 -11.82 26.43
C THR A 803 -10.31 -12.23 27.36
N LYS A 804 -9.14 -11.57 27.25
CA LYS A 804 -8.01 -11.80 28.16
C LYS A 804 -8.38 -11.45 29.61
N MET A 805 -9.13 -10.36 29.81
CA MET A 805 -9.62 -9.95 31.11
C MET A 805 -10.55 -11.00 31.74
N LEU A 806 -11.46 -11.60 30.96
CA LEU A 806 -12.38 -12.66 31.42
C LEU A 806 -11.69 -14.01 31.70
N LEU A 807 -10.55 -14.27 31.04
CA LEU A 807 -9.74 -15.48 31.25
C LEU A 807 -8.86 -15.40 32.50
N ASN A 808 -8.49 -14.19 32.92
CA ASN A 808 -7.55 -13.94 34.02
C ASN A 808 -8.26 -13.69 35.37
N THR A 809 -9.52 -14.12 35.48
CA THR A 809 -10.33 -14.15 36.71
C THR A 809 -10.65 -15.59 37.05
#